data_AF-A0A1W0X400-F1
#
_entry.id   AF-A0A1W0X400-F1
#
_cell.length_a   1.000
_cell.length_b   1.000
_cell.length_c   1.000
_cell.angle_alpha   90.00
_cell.angle_beta   90.00
_cell.angle_gamma   90.00
#
_symmetry.space_group_name_H-M   'P 1'
#
loop_
_entity.id
_entity.type
_entity.pdbx_description
1 polymer ?
#
loop_
_entity_poly.entity_id
_entity_poly.type
_entity_poly.pdbx_seq_one_letter_code
_entity_poly.pdbx_strand_id
1 'polypeptide(L)'
;MASLESLNFDNLALRTLPLDKEQANFVREVRDACFSRVLPAPVKNPRVIAYSPEALALLDLPESECRRGDFAKYFSGSAVLPGAEPAAHCYCGFQFGYFSGQLGDGAAMYLGEVINQAGERCELQLKGAGKTPFSRTADGRKVLRSSVREFLCSEAMFNLGIPTTRSGSCVTSDSYVTRDIFYTGNNIQERCTVISRIAPTFIRFGSFEIFKGIDNETGRRGPSFGRPDILKVLVDYTIKTFYPEIWEQFTDPEERALQFFREVVRRTALLVARWQCVGFCHGVLNTDNMSIVGVTLDYGPFGFMDRQPEICKWNCGKLAEALIPVLSLEKSTNALKEFDVEFEQEYSKLMHFKFGLHIVYPDDGKLFEDFLDTMYQTGADFTNSFRCLSRFQSEFDLDSVCDYLLEQCCSAREYKAAFRPQMDPSKLQMLLLLKQSNPDLLAMLGKEASAIDREIALAEKAGTLQGLTEEAKREKDRTLWRAWLTRYKDRLALECTTDGTVEEFQAARIAMMDNTNPRIVLRNFIAQNAIDYAEVGDFTEVQRVFRALRKPFDASVKYADLTGFDEAVEGGQANEPVQDEDAAKTHILGPSCSQTPKGRRIEYDAKPPEETSIRLLSFTGIQRLRFYLATHNAEDISYPAIMDITLIDIASLKKEYERNGAICIRGFLGEEWLAKAADAADAVFKEPSRLVQHSPYRSGNGELLVDYGNWKRQETIREVVFNSPIAKIVAELMASRTVTLYHDKICVKDPGDNQLAPFQEEMSNYPFSGQQACTVFVPVDPVPLETTPKFVLGSHLWGKSYYPSSFDPDYMTSGEIRTSECERVPDIRKMKDAMVTEWNLSPGDVVIYNQRTLMACNGNATGHKQRCFVTTWFGDDIRFVARLWPICPSITGKLKIGDHPSRDPETFPIVYPEQVAA
;
A
#
# COMPACT_ATOMS: atom_id res chain seq x y z
N MET A 1 -39.08 19.64 -4.05
CA MET A 1 -39.02 18.50 -3.11
C MET A 1 -39.93 17.40 -3.63
N ALA A 2 -39.38 16.20 -3.82
CA ALA A 2 -40.10 15.03 -4.28
C ALA A 2 -40.78 14.29 -3.12
N SER A 3 -41.71 13.40 -3.43
CA SER A 3 -42.29 12.40 -2.52
C SER A 3 -41.75 11.01 -2.89
N LEU A 4 -41.96 10.01 -2.02
CA LEU A 4 -41.58 8.62 -2.34
C LEU A 4 -42.22 8.11 -3.65
N GLU A 5 -43.42 8.59 -3.99
CA GLU A 5 -44.16 8.22 -5.19
C GLU A 5 -43.77 9.02 -6.43
N SER A 6 -43.18 10.20 -6.25
CA SER A 6 -42.87 11.15 -7.34
C SER A 6 -41.38 11.26 -7.65
N LEU A 7 -40.56 10.31 -7.17
CA LEU A 7 -39.14 10.23 -7.52
C LEU A 7 -38.99 10.06 -9.03
N ASN A 8 -38.15 10.88 -9.63
CA ASN A 8 -37.91 10.88 -11.07
C ASN A 8 -36.88 9.81 -11.46
N PHE A 9 -37.33 8.56 -11.53
CA PHE A 9 -36.51 7.44 -12.02
C PHE A 9 -36.35 7.51 -13.54
N ASP A 10 -35.10 7.63 -13.99
CA ASP A 10 -34.74 7.65 -15.40
C ASP A 10 -34.12 6.32 -15.85
N ASN A 11 -33.31 5.66 -15.01
CA ASN A 11 -32.74 4.32 -15.29
C ASN A 11 -31.97 4.23 -16.63
N LEU A 12 -31.16 5.24 -16.95
CA LEU A 12 -30.37 5.30 -18.18
C LEU A 12 -29.43 4.10 -18.33
N ALA A 13 -28.81 3.65 -17.23
CA ALA A 13 -27.97 2.45 -17.23
C ALA A 13 -28.68 1.24 -17.85
N LEU A 14 -29.94 0.97 -17.46
CA LEU A 14 -30.70 -0.18 -17.95
C LEU A 14 -31.19 -0.01 -19.40
N ARG A 15 -31.30 1.22 -19.89
CA ARG A 15 -31.67 1.52 -21.29
C ARG A 15 -30.49 1.52 -22.24
N THR A 16 -29.27 1.77 -21.73
CA THR A 16 -28.05 1.87 -22.55
C THR A 16 -27.21 0.60 -22.50
N LEU A 17 -27.06 -0.01 -21.34
CA LEU A 17 -26.18 -1.18 -21.15
C LEU A 17 -26.94 -2.50 -21.39
N PRO A 18 -26.28 -3.55 -21.92
CA PRO A 18 -26.94 -4.82 -22.18
C PRO A 18 -27.51 -5.48 -20.93
N LEU A 19 -28.76 -5.92 -21.02
CA LEU A 19 -29.48 -6.64 -19.98
C LEU A 19 -29.44 -8.14 -20.23
N ASP A 20 -29.40 -8.89 -19.13
CA ASP A 20 -29.58 -10.33 -19.14
C ASP A 20 -30.95 -10.69 -19.71
N LYS A 21 -30.96 -11.67 -20.62
CA LYS A 21 -32.18 -12.15 -21.26
C LYS A 21 -33.01 -13.01 -20.31
N GLU A 22 -32.35 -13.70 -19.38
CA GLU A 22 -33.01 -14.54 -18.38
C GLU A 22 -33.66 -13.68 -17.29
N GLN A 23 -34.97 -13.86 -17.09
CA GLN A 23 -35.76 -13.11 -16.12
C GLN A 23 -35.92 -13.86 -14.79
N ALA A 24 -35.69 -15.18 -14.77
CA ALA A 24 -35.78 -15.96 -13.55
C ALA A 24 -34.61 -15.66 -12.60
N ASN A 25 -34.91 -15.47 -11.31
CA ASN A 25 -33.91 -15.17 -10.30
C ASN A 25 -33.38 -16.47 -9.66
N PHE A 26 -32.25 -16.96 -10.18
CA PHE A 26 -31.47 -18.06 -9.62
C PHE A 26 -29.99 -17.87 -9.92
N VAL A 27 -29.13 -18.44 -9.08
CA VAL A 27 -27.67 -18.29 -9.17
C VAL A 27 -27.13 -18.94 -10.45
N ARG A 28 -26.39 -18.16 -11.26
CA ARG A 28 -25.82 -18.60 -12.54
C ARG A 28 -24.67 -17.69 -13.01
N GLU A 29 -23.94 -18.14 -14.02
CA GLU A 29 -23.09 -17.26 -14.82
C GLU A 29 -23.98 -16.42 -15.77
N VAL A 30 -23.80 -15.10 -15.77
CA VAL A 30 -24.55 -14.13 -16.59
C VAL A 30 -23.60 -13.62 -17.67
N ARG A 31 -23.80 -14.10 -18.89
CA ARG A 31 -22.94 -13.78 -20.04
C ARG A 31 -23.53 -12.64 -20.85
N ASP A 32 -22.66 -11.89 -21.52
CA ASP A 32 -23.04 -10.88 -22.52
C ASP A 32 -23.96 -9.75 -21.99
N ALA A 33 -23.97 -9.52 -20.67
CA ALA A 33 -24.82 -8.54 -20.01
C ALA A 33 -24.11 -7.84 -18.85
N CYS A 34 -24.47 -6.57 -18.62
CA CYS A 34 -24.00 -5.78 -17.49
C CYS A 34 -24.95 -5.84 -16.30
N PHE A 35 -26.26 -6.02 -16.54
CA PHE A 35 -27.27 -6.07 -15.48
C PHE A 35 -28.24 -7.23 -15.68
N SER A 36 -28.76 -7.77 -14.58
CA SER A 36 -29.85 -8.75 -14.57
C SER A 36 -31.02 -8.22 -13.74
N ARG A 37 -32.24 -8.25 -14.28
CA ARG A 37 -33.44 -7.78 -13.56
C ARG A 37 -33.74 -8.73 -12.41
N VAL A 38 -33.96 -8.19 -11.22
CA VAL A 38 -34.26 -8.96 -10.01
C VAL A 38 -35.25 -8.20 -9.15
N LEU A 39 -36.13 -8.90 -8.42
CA LEU A 39 -37.01 -8.26 -7.45
C LEU A 39 -36.47 -8.44 -6.02
N PRO A 40 -36.61 -7.43 -5.14
CA PRO A 40 -36.33 -7.57 -3.72
C PRO A 40 -37.17 -8.67 -3.06
N ALA A 41 -36.58 -9.33 -2.08
CA ALA A 41 -37.25 -10.28 -1.21
C ALA A 41 -37.68 -9.57 0.09
N PRO A 42 -38.98 -9.55 0.43
CA PRO A 42 -39.48 -8.81 1.59
C PRO A 42 -38.92 -9.34 2.91
N VAL A 43 -38.94 -8.49 3.95
CA VAL A 43 -38.58 -8.83 5.33
C VAL A 43 -39.78 -8.61 6.26
N LYS A 44 -39.78 -9.27 7.43
CA LYS A 44 -40.87 -9.17 8.41
C LYS A 44 -40.69 -7.93 9.29
N ASN A 45 -41.74 -7.11 9.44
CA ASN A 45 -41.79 -5.95 10.35
C ASN A 45 -40.56 -5.02 10.23
N PRO A 46 -40.32 -4.39 9.06
CA PRO A 46 -39.17 -3.51 8.88
C PRO A 46 -39.27 -2.28 9.80
N ARG A 47 -38.15 -1.92 10.44
CA ARG A 47 -38.03 -0.78 11.37
C ARG A 47 -36.78 0.02 11.07
N VAL A 48 -36.90 1.35 11.02
CA VAL A 48 -35.76 2.24 10.77
C VAL A 48 -34.89 2.32 12.03
N ILE A 49 -33.59 2.03 11.87
CA ILE A 49 -32.58 2.28 12.90
C ILE A 49 -32.17 3.76 12.85
N ALA A 50 -31.76 4.20 11.67
CA ALA A 50 -31.35 5.57 11.38
C ALA A 50 -31.51 5.89 9.89
N TYR A 51 -31.61 7.18 9.56
CA TYR A 51 -31.57 7.71 8.21
C TYR A 51 -30.71 8.98 8.16
N SER A 52 -30.15 9.28 6.99
CA SER A 52 -29.37 10.50 6.74
C SER A 52 -30.19 11.46 5.88
N PRO A 53 -30.72 12.56 6.47
CA PRO A 53 -31.45 13.58 5.71
C PRO A 53 -30.63 14.13 4.54
N GLU A 54 -29.34 14.38 4.75
CA GLU A 54 -28.45 14.93 3.73
C GLU A 54 -28.16 13.95 2.59
N ALA A 55 -28.09 12.65 2.87
CA ALA A 55 -27.93 11.65 1.83
C ALA A 55 -29.22 11.50 1.00
N LEU A 56 -30.39 11.50 1.65
CA LEU A 56 -31.69 11.38 0.97
C LEU A 56 -32.07 12.66 0.21
N ALA A 57 -31.58 13.83 0.64
CA ALA A 57 -31.71 15.08 -0.09
C ALA A 57 -31.05 15.05 -1.47
N LEU A 58 -30.06 14.18 -1.72
CA LEU A 58 -29.50 13.96 -3.06
C LEU A 58 -30.55 13.44 -4.06
N LEU A 59 -31.63 12.85 -3.56
CA LEU A 59 -32.79 12.37 -4.32
C LEU A 59 -33.98 13.34 -4.25
N ASP A 60 -33.79 14.57 -3.73
CA ASP A 60 -34.82 15.56 -3.40
C ASP A 60 -35.88 15.08 -2.40
N LEU A 61 -35.60 14.05 -1.60
CA LEU A 61 -36.51 13.57 -0.57
C LEU A 61 -36.39 14.43 0.70
N PRO A 62 -37.45 15.13 1.12
CA PRO A 62 -37.43 15.88 2.37
C PRO A 62 -37.50 14.94 3.58
N GLU A 63 -37.06 15.44 4.73
CA GLU A 63 -37.09 14.68 5.98
C GLU A 63 -38.51 14.25 6.38
N SER A 64 -39.55 15.00 5.99
CA SER A 64 -40.95 14.61 6.23
C SER A 64 -41.31 13.25 5.62
N GLU A 65 -40.75 12.90 4.46
CA GLU A 65 -40.97 11.60 3.82
C GLU A 65 -40.27 10.47 4.57
N CYS A 66 -39.14 10.77 5.22
CA CYS A 66 -38.36 9.80 6.00
C CYS A 66 -39.10 9.34 7.27
N ARG A 67 -40.02 10.17 7.77
CA ARG A 67 -40.82 9.92 8.98
C ARG A 67 -42.14 9.19 8.71
N ARG A 68 -42.47 8.92 7.44
CA ARG A 68 -43.69 8.19 7.08
C ARG A 68 -43.62 6.74 7.58
N GLY A 69 -44.75 6.20 8.04
CA GLY A 69 -44.83 4.83 8.57
C GLY A 69 -44.56 3.73 7.54
N ASP A 70 -44.63 4.03 6.24
CA ASP A 70 -44.33 3.12 5.14
C ASP A 70 -42.91 3.27 4.56
N PHE A 71 -42.13 4.27 4.99
CA PHE A 71 -40.74 4.47 4.57
C PHE A 71 -39.90 3.20 4.74
N ALA A 72 -39.99 2.55 5.90
CA ALA A 72 -39.27 1.32 6.19
C ALA A 72 -39.62 0.17 5.22
N LYS A 73 -40.83 0.16 4.65
CA LYS A 73 -41.24 -0.88 3.68
C LYS A 73 -40.51 -0.69 2.36
N TYR A 74 -40.42 0.53 1.85
CA TYR A 74 -39.69 0.85 0.63
C TYR A 74 -38.18 0.61 0.80
N PHE A 75 -37.60 1.15 1.86
CA PHE A 75 -36.14 1.09 2.09
C PHE A 75 -35.64 -0.25 2.66
N SER A 76 -36.53 -1.19 2.95
CA SER A 76 -36.17 -2.60 3.18
C SER A 76 -36.33 -3.50 1.95
N GLY A 77 -36.90 -2.98 0.86
CA GLY A 77 -37.29 -3.78 -0.30
C GLY A 77 -38.53 -4.64 -0.05
N SER A 78 -39.30 -4.37 1.00
CA SER A 78 -40.60 -5.03 1.23
C SER A 78 -41.71 -4.47 0.33
N ALA A 79 -41.50 -3.26 -0.20
CA ALA A 79 -42.24 -2.67 -1.30
C ALA A 79 -41.25 -2.05 -2.28
N VAL A 80 -41.58 -2.03 -3.58
CA VAL A 80 -40.78 -1.37 -4.61
C VAL A 80 -41.25 0.07 -4.75
N LEU A 81 -40.31 1.03 -4.78
CA LEU A 81 -40.63 2.43 -5.01
C LEU A 81 -41.29 2.60 -6.39
N PRO A 82 -42.36 3.41 -6.53
CA PRO A 82 -42.94 3.69 -7.83
C PRO A 82 -41.89 4.24 -8.81
N GLY A 83 -41.82 3.65 -10.02
CA GLY A 83 -40.84 4.01 -11.05
C GLY A 83 -39.48 3.31 -10.95
N ALA A 84 -39.17 2.65 -9.82
CA ALA A 84 -37.95 1.85 -9.71
C ALA A 84 -38.01 0.61 -10.60
N GLU A 85 -36.89 0.26 -11.23
CA GLU A 85 -36.70 -0.97 -12.01
C GLU A 85 -35.57 -1.79 -11.38
N PRO A 86 -35.88 -2.65 -10.38
CA PRO A 86 -34.82 -3.28 -9.63
C PRO A 86 -33.98 -4.28 -10.47
N ALA A 87 -32.66 -4.22 -10.29
CA ALA A 87 -31.69 -5.00 -11.04
C ALA A 87 -30.46 -5.32 -10.18
N ALA A 88 -29.57 -6.16 -10.70
CA ALA A 88 -28.29 -6.50 -10.07
C ALA A 88 -27.17 -6.38 -11.10
N HIS A 89 -26.08 -5.72 -10.73
CA HIS A 89 -24.92 -5.48 -11.59
C HIS A 89 -24.02 -6.72 -11.66
N CYS A 90 -23.66 -7.14 -12.88
CA CYS A 90 -22.63 -8.13 -13.15
C CYS A 90 -21.25 -7.48 -13.19
N TYR A 91 -20.32 -7.97 -12.37
CA TYR A 91 -18.91 -7.54 -12.39
C TYR A 91 -17.99 -8.72 -12.03
N CYS A 92 -16.69 -8.56 -12.32
CA CYS A 92 -15.62 -9.45 -11.88
C CYS A 92 -14.76 -8.75 -10.82
N GLY A 93 -13.66 -9.38 -10.40
CA GLY A 93 -12.73 -8.76 -9.45
C GLY A 93 -11.47 -9.58 -9.26
N PHE A 94 -10.34 -8.92 -9.02
CA PHE A 94 -9.15 -9.51 -8.41
C PHE A 94 -9.29 -9.43 -6.90
N GLN A 95 -9.49 -10.57 -6.26
CA GLN A 95 -9.61 -10.67 -4.82
C GLN A 95 -8.28 -11.13 -4.22
N PHE A 96 -7.68 -10.29 -3.39
CA PHE A 96 -6.36 -10.53 -2.78
C PHE A 96 -5.27 -10.90 -3.80
N GLY A 97 -5.26 -10.23 -4.95
CA GLY A 97 -4.29 -10.44 -6.03
C GLY A 97 -4.69 -11.48 -7.09
N TYR A 98 -5.71 -12.30 -6.84
CA TYR A 98 -6.11 -13.38 -7.74
C TYR A 98 -7.43 -13.09 -8.45
N PHE A 99 -7.48 -13.33 -9.76
CA PHE A 99 -8.69 -13.12 -10.54
C PHE A 99 -9.80 -14.10 -10.12
N SER A 100 -10.96 -13.58 -9.71
CA SER A 100 -12.02 -14.40 -9.12
C SER A 100 -13.05 -14.91 -10.14
N GLY A 101 -12.98 -14.49 -11.41
CA GLY A 101 -14.06 -14.74 -12.37
C GLY A 101 -15.30 -13.91 -12.02
N GLN A 102 -16.49 -14.40 -12.39
CA GLN A 102 -17.74 -13.66 -12.15
C GLN A 102 -18.04 -13.50 -10.65
N LEU A 103 -18.27 -12.25 -10.26
CA LEU A 103 -18.83 -11.82 -8.99
C LEU A 103 -20.22 -11.24 -9.25
N GLY A 104 -20.41 -9.94 -9.04
CA GLY A 104 -21.68 -9.24 -9.19
C GLY A 104 -22.35 -8.89 -7.85
N ASP A 105 -23.44 -8.14 -7.94
CA ASP A 105 -24.25 -7.70 -6.80
C ASP A 105 -24.95 -8.89 -6.14
N GLY A 106 -24.22 -9.65 -5.32
CA GLY A 106 -24.72 -10.88 -4.69
C GLY A 106 -25.64 -10.67 -3.49
N ALA A 107 -25.62 -9.47 -2.92
CA ALA A 107 -26.52 -9.04 -1.84
C ALA A 107 -26.90 -7.56 -1.97
N ALA A 108 -26.64 -6.94 -3.12
CA ALA A 108 -27.05 -5.59 -3.45
C ALA A 108 -28.07 -5.65 -4.59
N MET A 109 -28.92 -4.65 -4.67
CA MET A 109 -29.87 -4.47 -5.75
C MET A 109 -29.91 -3.00 -6.12
N TYR A 110 -29.61 -2.71 -7.37
CA TYR A 110 -29.98 -1.48 -8.04
C TYR A 110 -31.50 -1.31 -7.94
N LEU A 111 -31.98 -0.16 -7.48
CA LEU A 111 -33.39 0.20 -7.58
C LEU A 111 -33.66 1.10 -8.79
N GLY A 112 -32.73 2.01 -9.09
CA GLY A 112 -32.92 2.97 -10.15
C GLY A 112 -31.92 4.11 -10.10
N GLU A 113 -31.90 4.91 -11.16
CA GLU A 113 -31.21 6.19 -11.22
C GLU A 113 -32.23 7.32 -11.14
N VAL A 114 -32.13 8.14 -10.09
CA VAL A 114 -32.97 9.32 -9.89
C VAL A 114 -32.25 10.54 -10.46
N ILE A 115 -32.98 11.38 -11.20
CA ILE A 115 -32.52 12.73 -11.59
C ILE A 115 -33.15 13.74 -10.65
N ASN A 116 -32.30 14.45 -9.90
CA ASN A 116 -32.75 15.49 -8.99
C ASN A 116 -33.09 16.81 -9.71
N GLN A 117 -33.61 17.79 -8.99
CA GLN A 117 -34.03 19.10 -9.52
C GLN A 117 -32.86 19.93 -10.06
N ALA A 118 -31.62 19.66 -9.62
CA ALA A 118 -30.40 20.25 -10.17
C ALA A 118 -29.94 19.57 -11.47
N GLY A 119 -30.62 18.50 -11.91
CA GLY A 119 -30.24 17.72 -13.10
C GLY A 119 -29.14 16.69 -12.83
N GLU A 120 -28.76 16.48 -11.57
CA GLU A 120 -27.74 15.51 -11.18
C GLU A 120 -28.36 14.11 -11.09
N ARG A 121 -27.59 13.10 -11.51
CA ARG A 121 -27.99 11.69 -11.50
C ARG A 121 -27.43 10.97 -10.29
N CYS A 122 -28.29 10.29 -9.54
CA CYS A 122 -27.91 9.46 -8.41
C CYS A 122 -28.49 8.05 -8.56
N GLU A 123 -27.63 7.05 -8.49
CA GLU A 123 -28.00 5.64 -8.38
C GLU A 123 -28.39 5.31 -6.93
N LEU A 124 -29.56 4.69 -6.74
CA LEU A 124 -30.05 4.19 -5.46
C LEU A 124 -29.96 2.65 -5.44
N GLN A 125 -29.29 2.10 -4.44
CA GLN A 125 -29.19 0.65 -4.22
C GLN A 125 -29.69 0.24 -2.83
N LEU A 126 -30.26 -0.96 -2.71
CA LEU A 126 -30.50 -1.63 -1.43
C LEU A 126 -29.56 -2.81 -1.25
N LYS A 127 -28.82 -2.85 -0.13
CA LYS A 127 -27.92 -3.95 0.22
C LYS A 127 -28.51 -4.75 1.39
N GLY A 128 -28.70 -6.05 1.19
CA GLY A 128 -29.45 -6.96 2.07
C GLY A 128 -30.87 -7.30 1.58
N ALA A 129 -31.25 -6.82 0.39
CA ALA A 129 -32.60 -6.92 -0.15
C ALA A 129 -32.98 -8.31 -0.71
N GLY A 130 -32.07 -9.30 -0.70
CA GLY A 130 -32.37 -10.67 -1.12
C GLY A 130 -31.36 -11.25 -2.11
N LYS A 131 -31.64 -12.47 -2.57
CA LYS A 131 -30.77 -13.18 -3.54
C LYS A 131 -30.87 -12.59 -4.94
N THR A 132 -29.77 -12.72 -5.67
CA THR A 132 -29.62 -12.36 -7.08
C THR A 132 -28.92 -13.52 -7.82
N PRO A 133 -28.82 -13.48 -9.16
CA PRO A 133 -28.00 -14.42 -9.92
C PRO A 133 -26.53 -14.49 -9.46
N PHE A 134 -26.05 -13.45 -8.77
CA PHE A 134 -24.67 -13.27 -8.33
C PHE A 134 -24.43 -13.69 -6.88
N SER A 135 -25.46 -14.16 -6.14
CA SER A 135 -25.32 -14.50 -4.72
C SER A 135 -24.36 -15.66 -4.44
N ARG A 136 -23.98 -16.46 -5.44
CA ARG A 136 -23.14 -17.67 -5.27
C ARG A 136 -23.73 -18.57 -4.17
N THR A 137 -23.00 -18.81 -3.09
CA THR A 137 -23.46 -19.59 -1.93
C THR A 137 -24.11 -18.74 -0.83
N ALA A 138 -24.13 -17.41 -0.97
CA ALA A 138 -24.69 -16.49 0.00
C ALA A 138 -26.23 -16.43 -0.05
N ASP A 139 -26.83 -15.92 1.03
CA ASP A 139 -28.27 -15.79 1.18
C ASP A 139 -28.84 -14.44 0.66
N GLY A 140 -27.98 -13.54 0.20
CA GLY A 140 -28.39 -12.20 -0.26
C GLY A 140 -28.82 -11.25 0.85
N ARG A 141 -28.59 -11.59 2.13
CA ARG A 141 -28.98 -10.80 3.30
C ARG A 141 -27.77 -10.22 4.04
N LYS A 142 -28.00 -9.06 4.67
CA LYS A 142 -27.03 -8.38 5.54
C LYS A 142 -27.56 -8.39 6.97
N VAL A 143 -26.64 -8.24 7.93
CA VAL A 143 -26.92 -8.32 9.36
C VAL A 143 -26.70 -6.97 10.04
N LEU A 144 -27.40 -6.77 11.16
CA LEU A 144 -27.47 -5.50 11.90
C LEU A 144 -26.10 -4.86 12.13
N ARG A 145 -25.15 -5.59 12.73
CA ARG A 145 -23.78 -5.10 13.00
C ARG A 145 -23.08 -4.57 11.75
N SER A 146 -23.18 -5.27 10.63
CA SER A 146 -22.50 -4.90 9.39
C SER A 146 -23.16 -3.69 8.72
N SER A 147 -24.48 -3.60 8.79
CA SER A 147 -25.25 -2.50 8.19
C SER A 147 -25.11 -1.21 9.00
N VAL A 148 -25.09 -1.29 10.33
CA VAL A 148 -24.82 -0.13 11.20
C VAL A 148 -23.40 0.43 10.95
N ARG A 149 -22.40 -0.45 10.85
CA ARG A 149 -21.02 -0.04 10.53
C ARG A 149 -20.92 0.66 9.17
N GLU A 150 -21.53 0.07 8.14
CA GLU A 150 -21.54 0.63 6.78
C GLU A 150 -22.23 2.00 6.74
N PHE A 151 -23.41 2.14 7.39
CA PHE A 151 -24.14 3.40 7.50
C PHE A 151 -23.32 4.50 8.19
N LEU A 152 -22.80 4.21 9.39
CA LEU A 152 -22.04 5.19 10.16
C LEU A 152 -20.72 5.58 9.47
N CYS A 153 -20.02 4.63 8.85
CA CYS A 153 -18.72 4.89 8.25
C CYS A 153 -18.85 5.68 6.94
N SER A 154 -19.84 5.34 6.11
CA SER A 154 -20.20 6.09 4.91
C SER A 154 -20.43 7.56 5.22
N GLU A 155 -21.29 7.86 6.20
CA GLU A 155 -21.59 9.25 6.54
C GLU A 155 -20.44 9.93 7.30
N ALA A 156 -19.65 9.21 8.09
CA ALA A 156 -18.43 9.76 8.68
C ALA A 156 -17.43 10.22 7.63
N MET A 157 -17.19 9.40 6.60
CA MET A 157 -16.24 9.74 5.51
C MET A 157 -16.71 10.97 4.73
N PHE A 158 -18.01 11.08 4.46
CA PHE A 158 -18.58 12.27 3.82
C PHE A 158 -18.33 13.54 4.64
N ASN A 159 -18.61 13.51 5.95
CA ASN A 159 -18.42 14.67 6.83
C ASN A 159 -16.95 14.97 7.14
N LEU A 160 -16.04 14.03 6.87
CA LEU A 160 -14.59 14.27 6.85
C LEU A 160 -14.10 14.89 5.52
N GLY A 161 -15.00 15.12 4.56
CA GLY A 161 -14.65 15.66 3.23
C GLY A 161 -14.04 14.62 2.28
N ILE A 162 -14.17 13.32 2.59
CA ILE A 162 -13.62 12.24 1.77
C ILE A 162 -14.69 11.74 0.80
N PRO A 163 -14.42 11.69 -0.52
CA PRO A 163 -15.36 11.16 -1.50
C PRO A 163 -15.81 9.75 -1.14
N THR A 164 -17.12 9.53 -1.09
CA THR A 164 -17.71 8.26 -0.64
C THR A 164 -19.11 8.05 -1.17
N THR A 165 -19.50 6.76 -1.31
CA THR A 165 -20.91 6.38 -1.35
C THR A 165 -21.64 6.84 -0.08
N ARG A 166 -22.87 7.32 -0.24
CA ARG A 166 -23.70 7.85 0.84
C ARG A 166 -24.69 6.81 1.34
N SER A 167 -25.06 6.89 2.61
CA SER A 167 -26.01 5.95 3.22
C SER A 167 -27.31 6.65 3.57
N GLY A 168 -28.35 6.41 2.78
CA GLY A 168 -29.66 7.03 2.99
C GLY A 168 -30.37 6.55 4.24
N SER A 169 -30.36 5.25 4.51
CA SER A 169 -31.12 4.63 5.61
C SER A 169 -30.56 3.27 6.00
N CYS A 170 -30.80 2.87 7.24
CA CYS A 170 -30.52 1.55 7.80
C CYS A 170 -31.81 1.01 8.43
N VAL A 171 -32.34 -0.09 7.88
CA VAL A 171 -33.64 -0.66 8.26
C VAL A 171 -33.45 -2.10 8.72
N THR A 172 -33.78 -2.39 9.97
CA THR A 172 -33.76 -3.75 10.53
C THR A 172 -35.14 -4.43 10.44
N SER A 173 -35.21 -5.69 10.84
CA SER A 173 -36.43 -6.50 10.73
C SER A 173 -36.48 -7.61 11.78
N ASP A 174 -37.61 -8.33 11.80
CA ASP A 174 -37.79 -9.58 12.56
C ASP A 174 -37.57 -10.83 11.68
N SER A 175 -36.94 -10.65 10.51
CA SER A 175 -36.38 -11.75 9.72
C SER A 175 -34.97 -12.07 10.21
N TYR A 176 -34.58 -13.34 10.22
CA TYR A 176 -33.29 -13.79 10.73
C TYR A 176 -32.52 -14.59 9.69
N VAL A 177 -31.19 -14.51 9.79
CA VAL A 177 -30.26 -15.34 9.03
C VAL A 177 -29.19 -15.93 9.93
N THR A 178 -28.81 -17.16 9.63
CA THR A 178 -27.75 -17.86 10.34
C THR A 178 -26.39 -17.30 9.94
N ARG A 179 -25.56 -16.95 10.92
CA ARG A 179 -24.16 -16.55 10.72
C ARG A 179 -23.26 -17.27 11.71
N ASP A 180 -22.09 -17.66 11.24
CA ASP A 180 -20.98 -18.04 12.09
C ASP A 180 -20.02 -16.85 12.13
N ILE A 181 -20.07 -16.05 13.19
CA ILE A 181 -19.32 -14.78 13.26
C ILE A 181 -17.80 -15.01 13.16
N PHE A 182 -17.32 -16.09 13.77
CA PHE A 182 -15.89 -16.37 13.94
C PHE A 182 -15.41 -17.59 13.15
N TYR A 183 -16.26 -18.17 12.30
CA TYR A 183 -15.99 -19.42 11.59
C TYR A 183 -15.61 -20.58 12.53
N THR A 184 -16.19 -20.60 13.75
CA THR A 184 -15.89 -21.59 14.79
C THR A 184 -16.86 -22.77 14.79
N GLY A 185 -17.79 -22.81 13.83
CA GLY A 185 -18.94 -23.71 13.81
C GLY A 185 -20.11 -23.26 14.70
N ASN A 186 -19.98 -22.12 15.39
CA ASN A 186 -21.00 -21.61 16.30
C ASN A 186 -21.95 -20.65 15.58
N ASN A 187 -22.97 -21.25 14.96
CA ASN A 187 -24.01 -20.53 14.26
C ASN A 187 -24.92 -19.78 15.23
N ILE A 188 -25.09 -18.47 15.01
CA ILE A 188 -26.07 -17.64 15.69
C ILE A 188 -27.11 -17.10 14.71
N GLN A 189 -28.29 -16.73 15.21
CA GLN A 189 -29.32 -16.04 14.44
C GLN A 189 -29.10 -14.53 14.53
N GLU A 190 -28.86 -13.87 13.41
CA GLU A 190 -28.72 -12.42 13.33
C GLU A 190 -29.91 -11.81 12.57
N ARG A 191 -30.38 -10.63 12.98
CA ARG A 191 -31.47 -9.91 12.32
C ARG A 191 -31.06 -9.46 10.91
N CYS A 192 -31.92 -9.74 9.93
CA CYS A 192 -31.81 -9.20 8.58
C CYS A 192 -31.94 -7.68 8.63
N THR A 193 -30.96 -6.98 8.09
CA THR A 193 -30.92 -5.52 8.07
C THR A 193 -30.51 -5.06 6.68
N VAL A 194 -31.26 -4.12 6.12
CA VAL A 194 -31.07 -3.55 4.79
C VAL A 194 -30.53 -2.14 4.92
N ILE A 195 -29.56 -1.79 4.09
CA ILE A 195 -29.02 -0.44 3.98
C ILE A 195 -29.29 0.11 2.59
N SER A 196 -29.74 1.37 2.50
CA SER A 196 -29.85 2.07 1.22
C SER A 196 -28.60 2.89 0.94
N ARG A 197 -27.99 2.67 -0.21
CA ARG A 197 -26.77 3.34 -0.66
C ARG A 197 -27.09 4.25 -1.83
N ILE A 198 -26.46 5.42 -1.85
CA ILE A 198 -26.64 6.46 -2.88
C ILE A 198 -25.27 6.87 -3.38
N ALA A 199 -25.09 6.89 -4.70
CA ALA A 199 -23.85 7.34 -5.33
C ALA A 199 -24.16 7.85 -6.74
N PRO A 200 -23.25 8.61 -7.40
CA PRO A 200 -23.39 8.89 -8.83
C PRO A 200 -23.51 7.60 -9.65
N THR A 201 -22.70 6.58 -9.30
CA THR A 201 -22.78 5.23 -9.86
C THR A 201 -22.09 4.20 -8.97
N PHE A 202 -22.48 2.93 -9.09
CA PHE A 202 -21.80 1.79 -8.50
C PHE A 202 -20.98 0.97 -9.52
N ILE A 203 -20.65 1.56 -10.68
CA ILE A 203 -19.64 1.01 -11.60
C ILE A 203 -18.28 0.98 -10.92
N ARG A 204 -17.60 -0.17 -11.05
CA ARG A 204 -16.31 -0.48 -10.41
C ARG A 204 -15.27 -0.79 -11.47
N PHE A 205 -14.00 -0.91 -11.08
CA PHE A 205 -12.97 -1.43 -11.99
C PHE A 205 -13.35 -2.85 -12.45
N GLY A 206 -13.83 -3.68 -11.51
CA GLY A 206 -14.36 -5.01 -11.78
C GLY A 206 -15.49 -5.08 -12.82
N SER A 207 -16.23 -4.00 -13.06
CA SER A 207 -17.27 -3.95 -14.12
C SER A 207 -16.65 -4.06 -15.52
N PHE A 208 -15.44 -3.55 -15.71
CA PHE A 208 -14.69 -3.67 -16.98
C PHE A 208 -13.96 -5.02 -17.08
N GLU A 209 -13.71 -5.69 -15.96
CA GLU A 209 -13.03 -6.98 -15.92
C GLU A 209 -13.91 -8.15 -16.38
N ILE A 210 -15.22 -7.95 -16.61
CA ILE A 210 -16.10 -9.00 -17.16
C ILE A 210 -15.71 -9.40 -18.59
N PHE A 211 -14.90 -8.59 -19.27
CA PHE A 211 -14.37 -8.84 -20.62
C PHE A 211 -12.98 -9.49 -20.59
N LYS A 212 -12.37 -9.73 -19.41
CA LYS A 212 -11.03 -10.30 -19.28
C LYS A 212 -10.97 -11.72 -19.86
N GLY A 213 -9.90 -11.99 -20.62
CA GLY A 213 -9.56 -13.34 -21.11
C GLY A 213 -9.20 -14.31 -19.99
N ILE A 214 -8.70 -15.49 -20.38
CA ILE A 214 -8.24 -16.50 -19.43
C ILE A 214 -7.04 -15.93 -18.66
N ASP A 215 -7.17 -15.90 -17.34
CA ASP A 215 -6.13 -15.53 -16.41
C ASP A 215 -5.15 -16.69 -16.25
N ASN A 216 -3.85 -16.44 -16.48
CA ASN A 216 -2.82 -17.50 -16.51
C ASN A 216 -2.60 -18.17 -15.14
N GLU A 217 -2.87 -17.47 -14.04
CA GLU A 217 -2.66 -18.00 -12.70
C GLU A 217 -3.85 -18.84 -12.21
N THR A 218 -5.06 -18.31 -12.41
CA THR A 218 -6.29 -18.93 -11.87
C THR A 218 -7.03 -19.81 -12.87
N GLY A 219 -6.75 -19.68 -14.17
CA GLY A 219 -7.48 -20.32 -15.25
C GLY A 219 -8.91 -19.80 -15.44
N ARG A 220 -9.33 -18.76 -14.68
CA ARG A 220 -10.66 -18.16 -14.76
C ARG A 220 -10.71 -17.12 -15.89
N ARG A 221 -11.92 -16.81 -16.37
CA ARG A 221 -12.17 -15.77 -17.37
C ARG A 221 -13.40 -14.95 -17.01
N GLY A 222 -13.51 -13.76 -17.57
CA GLY A 222 -14.73 -12.95 -17.47
C GLY A 222 -15.89 -13.57 -18.27
N PRO A 223 -17.15 -13.42 -17.81
CA PRO A 223 -18.31 -14.04 -18.45
C PRO A 223 -18.66 -13.43 -19.82
N SER A 224 -18.14 -12.25 -20.13
CA SER A 224 -18.35 -11.52 -21.40
C SER A 224 -17.06 -11.42 -22.22
N PHE A 225 -16.08 -12.29 -21.99
CA PHE A 225 -14.87 -12.35 -22.82
C PHE A 225 -15.21 -12.50 -24.32
N GLY A 226 -14.52 -11.74 -25.17
CA GLY A 226 -14.77 -11.72 -26.62
C GLY A 226 -15.85 -10.74 -27.07
N ARG A 227 -16.32 -9.84 -26.19
CA ARG A 227 -17.32 -8.81 -26.49
C ARG A 227 -16.79 -7.37 -26.38
N PRO A 228 -15.83 -6.96 -27.23
CA PRO A 228 -15.32 -5.60 -27.23
C PRO A 228 -16.40 -4.57 -27.60
N ASP A 229 -17.45 -4.98 -28.31
CA ASP A 229 -18.62 -4.17 -28.63
C ASP A 229 -19.36 -3.71 -27.36
N ILE A 230 -19.56 -4.60 -26.38
CA ILE A 230 -20.19 -4.25 -25.11
C ILE A 230 -19.23 -3.41 -24.25
N LEU A 231 -17.94 -3.75 -24.20
CA LEU A 231 -16.95 -2.95 -23.48
C LEU A 231 -16.95 -1.49 -23.95
N LYS A 232 -16.97 -1.28 -25.28
CA LYS A 232 -17.04 0.06 -25.85
C LYS A 232 -18.30 0.81 -25.39
N VAL A 233 -19.46 0.16 -25.41
CA VAL A 233 -20.72 0.76 -24.93
C VAL A 233 -20.64 1.10 -23.44
N LEU A 234 -20.03 0.24 -22.62
CA LEU A 234 -19.83 0.50 -21.18
C LEU A 234 -18.90 1.70 -20.94
N VAL A 235 -17.79 1.79 -21.68
CA VAL A 235 -16.84 2.91 -21.61
C VAL A 235 -17.50 4.19 -22.07
N ASP A 236 -18.16 4.19 -23.23
CA ASP A 236 -18.87 5.36 -23.77
C ASP A 236 -19.97 5.83 -22.81
N TYR A 237 -20.75 4.91 -22.24
CA TYR A 237 -21.76 5.22 -21.22
C TYR A 237 -21.13 5.89 -19.99
N THR A 238 -20.04 5.33 -19.49
CA THR A 238 -19.36 5.82 -18.28
C THR A 238 -18.80 7.22 -18.49
N ILE A 239 -18.08 7.44 -19.59
CA ILE A 239 -17.47 8.74 -19.91
C ILE A 239 -18.56 9.78 -20.15
N LYS A 240 -19.53 9.48 -21.02
CA LYS A 240 -20.60 10.43 -21.36
C LYS A 240 -21.43 10.86 -20.16
N THR A 241 -21.64 9.96 -19.19
CA THR A 241 -22.54 10.20 -18.04
C THR A 241 -21.81 10.82 -16.86
N PHE A 242 -20.57 10.40 -16.57
CA PHE A 242 -19.86 10.76 -15.35
C PHE A 242 -18.59 11.61 -15.57
N TYR A 243 -18.19 11.77 -16.83
CA TYR A 243 -17.06 12.60 -17.28
C TYR A 243 -17.43 13.39 -18.56
N PRO A 244 -18.58 14.11 -18.55
CA PRO A 244 -19.09 14.78 -19.75
C PRO A 244 -18.09 15.75 -20.37
N GLU A 245 -17.25 16.39 -19.56
CA GLU A 245 -16.17 17.27 -20.01
C GLU A 245 -15.17 16.55 -20.93
N ILE A 246 -14.82 15.30 -20.62
CA ILE A 246 -13.94 14.47 -21.45
C ILE A 246 -14.65 14.06 -22.74
N TRP A 247 -15.94 13.72 -22.64
CA TRP A 247 -16.75 13.32 -23.78
C TRP A 247 -16.87 14.45 -24.83
N GLU A 248 -17.07 15.68 -24.36
CA GLU A 248 -17.25 16.87 -25.19
C GLU A 248 -15.92 17.37 -25.79
N GLN A 249 -14.84 17.36 -25.02
CA GLN A 249 -13.55 17.93 -25.43
C GLN A 249 -12.80 17.08 -26.45
N PHE A 250 -12.82 15.75 -26.29
CA PHE A 250 -12.06 14.83 -27.13
C PHE A 250 -13.02 14.17 -28.12
N THR A 251 -12.58 13.89 -29.35
CA THR A 251 -13.41 13.23 -30.38
C THR A 251 -12.91 11.84 -30.75
N ASP A 252 -11.60 11.62 -30.67
CA ASP A 252 -10.98 10.32 -30.88
C ASP A 252 -11.32 9.34 -29.73
N PRO A 253 -11.82 8.12 -30.01
CA PRO A 253 -12.20 7.18 -28.97
C PRO A 253 -11.06 6.69 -28.07
N GLU A 254 -9.86 6.48 -28.62
CA GLU A 254 -8.73 6.01 -27.80
C GLU A 254 -8.22 7.13 -26.90
N GLU A 255 -8.14 8.36 -27.43
CA GLU A 255 -7.78 9.53 -26.64
C GLU A 255 -8.81 9.82 -25.53
N ARG A 256 -10.10 9.71 -25.82
CA ARG A 256 -11.16 9.78 -24.80
C ARG A 256 -10.95 8.75 -23.69
N ALA A 257 -10.67 7.50 -24.06
CA ALA A 257 -10.42 6.43 -23.09
C ALA A 257 -9.15 6.69 -22.28
N LEU A 258 -8.10 7.27 -22.88
CA LEU A 258 -6.87 7.67 -22.19
C LEU A 258 -7.14 8.77 -21.16
N GLN A 259 -7.85 9.84 -21.54
CA GLN A 259 -8.16 10.96 -20.64
C GLN A 259 -9.08 10.52 -19.50
N PHE A 260 -10.07 9.67 -19.80
CA PHE A 260 -10.87 9.01 -18.79
C PHE A 260 -10.00 8.20 -17.82
N PHE A 261 -9.09 7.37 -18.32
CA PHE A 261 -8.19 6.59 -17.48
C PHE A 261 -7.30 7.47 -16.60
N ARG A 262 -6.72 8.55 -17.13
CA ARG A 262 -5.93 9.53 -16.37
C ARG A 262 -6.73 10.13 -15.22
N GLU A 263 -7.97 10.56 -15.49
CA GLU A 263 -8.81 11.13 -14.44
C GLU A 263 -9.22 10.08 -13.38
N VAL A 264 -9.46 8.82 -13.77
CA VAL A 264 -9.68 7.73 -12.80
C VAL A 264 -8.46 7.49 -11.92
N VAL A 265 -7.25 7.45 -12.52
CA VAL A 265 -5.98 7.30 -11.80
C VAL A 265 -5.80 8.45 -10.81
N ARG A 266 -5.97 9.69 -11.28
CA ARG A 266 -5.88 10.90 -10.46
C ARG A 266 -6.87 10.88 -9.30
N ARG A 267 -8.17 10.66 -9.54
CA ARG A 267 -9.18 10.58 -8.46
C ARG A 267 -8.87 9.49 -7.45
N THR A 268 -8.34 8.36 -7.91
CA THR A 268 -7.93 7.25 -7.02
C THR A 268 -6.74 7.64 -6.14
N ALA A 269 -5.73 8.32 -6.71
CA ALA A 269 -4.57 8.84 -5.98
C ALA A 269 -4.98 9.85 -4.89
N LEU A 270 -5.83 10.83 -5.25
CA LEU A 270 -6.37 11.82 -4.31
C LEU A 270 -7.19 11.15 -3.18
N LEU A 271 -8.00 10.14 -3.53
CA LEU A 271 -8.83 9.41 -2.58
C LEU A 271 -7.98 8.69 -1.53
N VAL A 272 -6.96 7.94 -1.97
CA VAL A 272 -6.10 7.20 -1.04
C VAL A 272 -5.20 8.13 -0.24
N ALA A 273 -4.75 9.26 -0.78
CA ALA A 273 -4.05 10.30 -0.01
C ALA A 273 -4.90 10.81 1.17
N ARG A 274 -6.19 11.07 0.93
CA ARG A 274 -7.15 11.47 1.97
C ARG A 274 -7.38 10.35 3.00
N TRP A 275 -7.45 9.09 2.58
CA TRP A 275 -7.53 7.96 3.51
C TRP A 275 -6.33 7.91 4.45
N GLN A 276 -5.10 8.07 3.93
CA GLN A 276 -3.89 8.08 4.75
C GLN A 276 -3.90 9.23 5.77
N CYS A 277 -4.35 10.42 5.36
CA CYS A 277 -4.36 11.62 6.21
C CYS A 277 -5.31 11.53 7.43
N VAL A 278 -6.38 10.74 7.34
CA VAL A 278 -7.28 10.47 8.48
C VAL A 278 -7.02 9.11 9.14
N GLY A 279 -6.02 8.37 8.66
CA GLY A 279 -5.68 7.03 9.14
C GLY A 279 -6.67 5.93 8.73
N PHE A 280 -7.62 6.22 7.82
CA PHE A 280 -8.63 5.25 7.41
C PHE A 280 -8.01 4.08 6.63
N CYS A 281 -8.43 2.86 6.97
CA CYS A 281 -8.03 1.64 6.26
C CYS A 281 -9.26 0.90 5.76
N HIS A 282 -9.35 0.72 4.45
CA HIS A 282 -10.47 0.06 3.82
C HIS A 282 -10.59 -1.42 4.20
N GLY A 283 -9.45 -2.11 4.33
CA GLY A 283 -9.35 -3.52 4.73
C GLY A 283 -9.58 -4.54 3.61
N VAL A 284 -10.30 -4.19 2.54
CA VAL A 284 -10.53 -5.08 1.37
C VAL A 284 -10.47 -4.27 0.07
N LEU A 285 -9.26 -4.00 -0.42
CA LEU A 285 -9.02 -3.23 -1.65
C LEU A 285 -8.90 -4.12 -2.89
N ASN A 286 -9.94 -4.91 -3.13
CA ASN A 286 -10.07 -5.67 -4.38
C ASN A 286 -10.54 -4.74 -5.51
N THR A 287 -10.29 -5.11 -6.77
CA THR A 287 -10.73 -4.30 -7.92
C THR A 287 -12.26 -4.18 -8.03
N ASP A 288 -13.02 -5.12 -7.47
CA ASP A 288 -14.49 -5.03 -7.36
C ASP A 288 -14.98 -4.00 -6.33
N ASN A 289 -14.11 -3.48 -5.48
CA ASN A 289 -14.42 -2.42 -4.51
C ASN A 289 -13.84 -1.05 -4.92
N MET A 290 -13.16 -0.96 -6.07
CA MET A 290 -12.64 0.30 -6.60
C MET A 290 -13.70 0.97 -7.45
N SER A 291 -14.24 2.09 -6.98
CA SER A 291 -15.22 2.88 -7.72
C SER A 291 -14.60 3.50 -8.97
N ILE A 292 -15.31 3.48 -10.09
CA ILE A 292 -14.84 4.14 -11.30
C ILE A 292 -14.79 5.66 -11.13
N VAL A 293 -15.66 6.26 -10.31
CA VAL A 293 -15.74 7.71 -10.08
C VAL A 293 -14.89 8.22 -8.93
N GLY A 294 -14.05 7.37 -8.33
CA GLY A 294 -13.12 7.77 -7.27
C GLY A 294 -13.79 8.06 -5.92
N VAL A 295 -14.82 7.30 -5.55
CA VAL A 295 -15.43 7.35 -4.22
C VAL A 295 -15.11 6.10 -3.40
N THR A 296 -15.05 6.24 -2.08
CA THR A 296 -14.97 5.12 -1.14
C THR A 296 -16.22 4.24 -1.26
N LEU A 297 -16.02 2.93 -1.48
CA LEU A 297 -17.10 1.99 -1.80
C LEU A 297 -16.91 0.67 -1.03
N ASP A 298 -18.01 0.10 -0.54
CA ASP A 298 -18.08 -1.23 0.11
C ASP A 298 -17.32 -1.35 1.46
N TYR A 299 -17.88 -0.72 2.49
CA TYR A 299 -17.41 -0.81 3.87
C TYR A 299 -17.60 -2.23 4.47
N GLY A 300 -16.50 -2.93 4.69
CA GLY A 300 -16.45 -4.25 5.32
C GLY A 300 -15.64 -4.24 6.62
N PRO A 301 -14.53 -5.00 6.72
CA PRO A 301 -13.62 -4.96 7.86
C PRO A 301 -12.67 -3.76 7.78
N PHE A 302 -13.20 -2.54 7.79
CA PHE A 302 -12.39 -1.33 7.83
C PHE A 302 -11.68 -1.17 9.20
N GLY A 303 -10.45 -0.66 9.17
CA GLY A 303 -9.52 -0.53 10.30
C GLY A 303 -8.56 0.65 10.11
N PHE A 304 -7.33 0.58 10.65
CA PHE A 304 -6.29 1.63 10.50
C PHE A 304 -4.99 1.08 9.85
N MET A 305 -4.41 1.84 8.90
CA MET A 305 -3.18 1.73 8.05
C MET A 305 -2.65 0.37 7.52
N ASP A 306 -2.54 0.27 6.18
CA ASP A 306 -2.01 -0.83 5.35
C ASP A 306 -1.47 -0.29 3.99
N ARG A 307 -0.95 -1.13 3.07
CA ARG A 307 -0.36 -0.74 1.73
C ARG A 307 -1.37 -0.19 0.70
N GLN A 308 -2.25 0.70 1.13
CA GLN A 308 -3.35 1.15 0.29
C GLN A 308 -2.89 1.89 -0.98
N PRO A 309 -1.89 2.80 -0.96
CA PRO A 309 -1.47 3.50 -2.18
C PRO A 309 -0.99 2.54 -3.27
N GLU A 310 -0.11 1.59 -2.93
CA GLU A 310 0.43 0.66 -3.92
C GLU A 310 -0.62 -0.34 -4.41
N ILE A 311 -1.54 -0.77 -3.54
CA ILE A 311 -2.67 -1.62 -3.94
C ILE A 311 -3.62 -0.85 -4.87
N CYS A 312 -3.91 0.42 -4.57
CA CYS A 312 -4.73 1.27 -5.43
C CYS A 312 -4.08 1.48 -6.80
N LYS A 313 -2.77 1.76 -6.86
CA LYS A 313 -2.01 1.84 -8.11
C LYS A 313 -2.04 0.52 -8.88
N TRP A 314 -1.85 -0.60 -8.19
CA TRP A 314 -1.96 -1.94 -8.79
C TRP A 314 -3.36 -2.19 -9.37
N ASN A 315 -4.42 -1.80 -8.65
CA ASN A 315 -5.79 -1.88 -9.12
C ASN A 315 -6.03 -1.02 -10.37
N CYS A 316 -5.46 0.20 -10.44
CA CYS A 316 -5.48 1.01 -11.65
C CYS A 316 -4.76 0.32 -12.83
N GLY A 317 -3.67 -0.41 -12.57
CA GLY A 317 -3.04 -1.27 -13.56
C GLY A 317 -3.94 -2.41 -14.05
N LYS A 318 -4.76 -3.01 -13.18
CA LYS A 318 -5.77 -3.99 -13.58
C LYS A 318 -6.91 -3.40 -14.39
N LEU A 319 -7.29 -2.16 -14.11
CA LEU A 319 -8.21 -1.42 -14.97
C LEU A 319 -7.60 -1.17 -16.36
N ALA A 320 -6.31 -0.80 -16.45
CA ALA A 320 -5.62 -0.64 -17.73
C ALA A 320 -5.63 -1.94 -18.56
N GLU A 321 -5.38 -3.10 -17.93
CA GLU A 321 -5.50 -4.41 -18.59
C GLU A 321 -6.93 -4.67 -19.12
N ALA A 322 -7.96 -4.28 -18.36
CA ALA A 322 -9.36 -4.47 -18.75
C ALA A 322 -9.78 -3.57 -19.94
N LEU A 323 -9.10 -2.43 -20.14
CA LEU A 323 -9.40 -1.46 -21.19
C LEU A 323 -8.64 -1.72 -22.51
N ILE A 324 -7.77 -2.73 -22.59
CA ILE A 324 -6.96 -3.05 -23.79
C ILE A 324 -7.72 -2.98 -25.12
N PRO A 325 -8.97 -3.48 -25.25
CA PRO A 325 -9.69 -3.42 -26.52
C PRO A 325 -10.08 -2.00 -26.99
N VAL A 326 -10.01 -1.00 -26.11
CA VAL A 326 -10.36 0.41 -26.41
C VAL A 326 -9.22 1.40 -26.13
N LEU A 327 -8.19 0.98 -25.38
CA LEU A 327 -7.04 1.78 -25.00
C LEU A 327 -5.78 0.91 -24.98
N SER A 328 -4.76 1.28 -25.75
CA SER A 328 -3.48 0.56 -25.75
C SER A 328 -2.82 0.50 -24.37
N LEU A 329 -2.20 -0.64 -24.07
CA LEU A 329 -1.54 -0.87 -22.78
C LEU A 329 -0.34 0.06 -22.58
N GLU A 330 0.37 0.43 -23.66
CA GLU A 330 1.49 1.38 -23.61
C GLU A 330 1.06 2.75 -23.09
N LYS A 331 0.01 3.34 -23.68
CA LYS A 331 -0.53 4.64 -23.28
C LYS A 331 -1.04 4.64 -21.85
N SER A 332 -1.81 3.63 -21.47
CA SER A 332 -2.35 3.49 -20.11
C SER A 332 -1.26 3.23 -19.06
N THR A 333 -0.25 2.42 -19.37
CA THR A 333 0.89 2.20 -18.46
C THR A 333 1.71 3.47 -18.26
N ASN A 334 1.87 4.29 -19.30
CA ASN A 334 2.54 5.57 -19.16
C ASN A 334 1.73 6.55 -18.30
N ALA A 335 0.41 6.64 -18.52
CA ALA A 335 -0.50 7.44 -17.70
C ALA A 335 -0.53 6.99 -16.22
N LEU A 336 -0.35 5.69 -15.95
CA LEU A 336 -0.33 5.17 -14.58
C LEU A 336 0.83 5.73 -13.74
N LYS A 337 1.90 6.22 -14.36
CA LYS A 337 3.03 6.87 -13.65
C LYS A 337 2.61 8.15 -12.94
N GLU A 338 1.56 8.81 -13.43
CA GLU A 338 1.02 10.05 -12.84
C GLU A 338 0.39 9.80 -11.45
N PHE A 339 0.10 8.55 -11.10
CA PHE A 339 -0.48 8.18 -9.80
C PHE A 339 0.37 8.66 -8.62
N ASP A 340 1.69 8.44 -8.67
CA ASP A 340 2.57 8.75 -7.53
C ASP A 340 2.64 10.27 -7.33
N VAL A 341 2.83 11.01 -8.42
CA VAL A 341 2.85 12.48 -8.42
C VAL A 341 1.55 13.07 -7.84
N GLU A 342 0.39 12.62 -8.31
CA GLU A 342 -0.91 13.10 -7.82
C GLU A 342 -1.14 12.72 -6.35
N PHE A 343 -0.71 11.53 -5.95
CA PHE A 343 -0.82 11.08 -4.55
C PHE A 343 0.05 11.95 -3.64
N GLU A 344 1.33 12.14 -3.99
CA GLU A 344 2.30 12.88 -3.20
C GLU A 344 1.91 14.34 -3.04
N GLN A 345 1.48 14.99 -4.12
CA GLN A 345 1.04 16.38 -4.09
C GLN A 345 -0.14 16.57 -3.13
N GLU A 346 -1.19 15.75 -3.24
CA GLU A 346 -2.36 15.86 -2.35
C GLU A 346 -2.02 15.43 -0.92
N TYR A 347 -1.24 14.35 -0.73
CA TYR A 347 -0.84 13.89 0.60
C TYR A 347 0.01 14.93 1.32
N SER A 348 1.03 15.47 0.63
CA SER A 348 1.90 16.53 1.15
C SER A 348 1.06 17.75 1.54
N LYS A 349 0.22 18.25 0.64
CA LYS A 349 -0.68 19.38 0.91
C LYS A 349 -1.55 19.16 2.15
N LEU A 350 -2.20 17.99 2.26
CA LEU A 350 -3.04 17.67 3.40
C LEU A 350 -2.21 17.58 4.70
N MET A 351 -1.01 17.01 4.66
CA MET A 351 -0.13 16.95 5.81
C MET A 351 0.30 18.34 6.28
N HIS A 352 0.67 19.24 5.37
CA HIS A 352 0.96 20.64 5.72
C HIS A 352 -0.22 21.28 6.46
N PHE A 353 -1.46 21.09 5.98
CA PHE A 353 -2.65 21.59 6.67
C PHE A 353 -2.87 20.95 8.04
N LYS A 354 -2.58 19.66 8.20
CA LYS A 354 -2.67 18.95 9.48
C LYS A 354 -1.64 19.47 10.50
N PHE A 355 -0.46 19.89 10.04
CA PHE A 355 0.56 20.52 10.88
C PHE A 355 0.42 22.05 10.96
N GLY A 356 -0.54 22.65 10.26
CA GLY A 356 -0.74 24.10 10.27
C GLY A 356 0.44 24.87 9.68
N LEU A 357 1.06 24.32 8.63
CA LEU A 357 2.18 24.93 7.90
C LEU A 357 1.63 25.53 6.59
N HIS A 358 1.92 26.80 6.33
CA HIS A 358 1.46 27.50 5.13
C HIS A 358 2.50 27.50 4.02
N ILE A 359 3.77 27.62 4.40
CA ILE A 359 4.90 27.62 3.48
C ILE A 359 5.48 26.20 3.46
N VAL A 360 5.78 25.69 2.26
CA VAL A 360 6.41 24.38 2.09
C VAL A 360 7.93 24.54 2.13
N TYR A 361 8.59 23.78 3.01
CA TYR A 361 10.05 23.69 3.08
C TYR A 361 10.53 22.27 2.74
N PRO A 362 11.75 22.11 2.18
CA PRO A 362 12.27 20.79 1.78
C PRO A 362 12.29 19.75 2.90
N ASP A 363 12.53 20.17 4.15
CA ASP A 363 12.65 19.27 5.31
C ASP A 363 11.30 18.88 5.94
N ASP A 364 10.17 19.40 5.44
CA ASP A 364 8.84 19.13 6.02
C ASP A 364 8.46 17.65 5.95
N GLY A 365 8.87 16.97 4.87
CA GLY A 365 8.69 15.52 4.74
C GLY A 365 9.32 14.76 5.91
N LYS A 366 10.55 15.14 6.30
CA LYS A 366 11.26 14.50 7.42
C LYS A 366 10.58 14.77 8.76
N LEU A 367 10.08 15.99 8.96
CA LEU A 367 9.31 16.35 10.14
C LEU A 367 8.03 15.50 10.28
N PHE A 368 7.32 15.26 9.17
CA PHE A 368 6.12 14.42 9.14
C PHE A 368 6.45 12.96 9.43
N GLU A 369 7.51 12.43 8.83
CA GLU A 369 8.00 11.07 9.09
C GLU A 369 8.36 10.87 10.56
N ASP A 370 9.08 11.80 11.16
CA ASP A 370 9.51 11.74 12.56
C ASP A 370 8.33 11.88 13.55
N PHE A 371 7.23 12.53 13.15
CA PHE A 371 5.99 12.56 13.92
C PHE A 371 5.35 11.17 13.95
N LEU A 372 5.22 10.55 12.77
CA LEU A 372 4.63 9.21 12.62
C LEU A 372 5.51 8.12 13.26
N ASP A 373 6.81 8.09 12.93
CA ASP A 373 7.90 8.15 13.91
C ASP A 373 7.57 7.84 15.38
N THR A 374 7.50 8.96 16.10
CA THR A 374 7.24 9.08 17.52
C THR A 374 5.90 8.46 17.91
N MET A 375 4.82 8.69 17.15
CA MET A 375 3.51 8.07 17.45
C MET A 375 3.58 6.55 17.47
N TYR A 376 4.28 5.94 16.51
CA TYR A 376 4.46 4.51 16.45
C TYR A 376 5.30 3.98 17.63
N GLN A 377 6.42 4.64 17.94
CA GLN A 377 7.28 4.20 19.03
C GLN A 377 6.60 4.26 20.39
N THR A 378 5.76 5.27 20.61
CA THR A 378 5.05 5.52 21.88
C THR A 378 3.69 4.81 21.95
N GLY A 379 3.13 4.43 20.79
CA GLY A 379 1.78 3.91 20.65
C GLY A 379 0.71 4.97 20.93
N ALA A 380 0.94 6.20 20.47
CA ALA A 380 0.02 7.31 20.65
C ALA A 380 -1.19 7.23 19.72
N ASP A 381 -2.33 7.77 20.17
CA ASP A 381 -3.55 7.86 19.37
C ASP A 381 -3.37 8.82 18.17
N PHE A 382 -3.63 8.33 16.96
CA PHE A 382 -3.42 9.08 15.72
C PHE A 382 -4.24 10.37 15.65
N THR A 383 -5.55 10.29 15.85
CA THR A 383 -6.47 11.42 15.75
C THR A 383 -6.16 12.48 16.80
N ASN A 384 -6.01 12.06 18.06
CA ASN A 384 -5.79 12.96 19.18
C ASN A 384 -4.39 13.59 19.14
N SER A 385 -3.37 12.90 18.62
CA SER A 385 -2.03 13.47 18.46
C SER A 385 -2.04 14.64 17.49
N PHE A 386 -2.69 14.51 16.33
CA PHE A 386 -2.87 15.62 15.39
C PHE A 386 -3.73 16.74 15.97
N ARG A 387 -4.87 16.39 16.60
CA ARG A 387 -5.75 17.41 17.20
C ARG A 387 -5.08 18.19 18.31
N CYS A 388 -4.14 17.58 19.05
CA CYS A 388 -3.40 18.25 20.10
C CYS A 388 -2.52 19.39 19.57
N LEU A 389 -2.04 19.31 18.33
CA LEU A 389 -1.10 20.29 17.80
C LEU A 389 -1.71 21.70 17.69
N SER A 390 -3.05 21.84 17.58
CA SER A 390 -3.71 23.15 17.60
C SER A 390 -3.69 23.81 18.98
N ARG A 391 -3.36 23.07 20.05
CA ARG A 391 -3.12 23.63 21.39
C ARG A 391 -1.75 24.30 21.52
N PHE A 392 -0.86 24.12 20.56
CA PHE A 392 0.48 24.69 20.58
C PHE A 392 0.43 26.18 20.24
N GLN A 393 0.54 27.06 21.24
CA GLN A 393 0.61 28.53 21.11
C GLN A 393 2.06 29.03 21.23
N SER A 394 2.39 30.15 20.57
CA SER A 394 3.78 30.61 20.34
C SER A 394 4.56 31.02 21.60
N GLU A 395 3.89 31.33 22.72
CA GLU A 395 4.51 31.65 24.02
C GLU A 395 4.15 30.61 25.11
N PHE A 396 4.88 29.49 25.16
CA PHE A 396 4.84 28.42 26.20
C PHE A 396 3.50 27.64 26.33
N ASP A 397 3.43 26.32 26.43
CA ASP A 397 4.13 25.39 27.31
C ASP A 397 4.32 24.04 26.57
N LEU A 398 5.55 23.77 26.11
CA LEU A 398 5.93 22.48 25.51
C LEU A 398 5.59 21.31 26.44
N ASP A 399 5.61 21.53 27.75
CA ASP A 399 5.39 20.50 28.75
C ASP A 399 3.91 20.14 28.83
N SER A 400 2.99 21.12 28.80
CA SER A 400 1.54 20.87 28.71
C SER A 400 1.15 20.07 27.47
N VAL A 401 1.68 20.42 26.29
CA VAL A 401 1.40 19.69 25.05
C VAL A 401 2.00 18.29 25.09
N CYS A 402 3.22 18.16 25.63
CA CYS A 402 3.86 16.86 25.83
C CYS A 402 3.08 15.99 26.80
N ASP A 403 2.61 16.54 27.92
CA ASP A 403 1.82 15.82 28.92
C ASP A 403 0.49 15.33 28.35
N TYR A 404 -0.20 16.14 27.52
CA TYR A 404 -1.37 15.66 26.79
C TYR A 404 -1.03 14.49 25.84
N LEU A 405 0.05 14.58 25.08
CA LEU A 405 0.48 13.51 24.17
C LEU A 405 0.85 12.23 24.94
N LEU A 406 1.44 12.36 26.13
CA LEU A 406 1.71 11.24 27.02
C LEU A 406 0.43 10.55 27.50
N GLU A 407 -0.66 11.30 27.74
CA GLU A 407 -1.97 10.71 28.04
C GLU A 407 -2.54 9.92 26.86
N GLN A 408 -2.20 10.31 25.63
CA GLN A 408 -2.61 9.59 24.41
C GLN A 408 -1.75 8.35 24.11
N CYS A 409 -0.61 8.19 24.77
CA CYS A 409 0.24 7.02 24.61
C CYS A 409 -0.38 5.78 25.27
N CYS A 410 -0.06 4.61 24.71
CA CYS A 410 -0.40 3.34 25.34
C CYS A 410 0.43 3.10 26.62
N SER A 411 -0.13 2.36 27.57
CA SER A 411 0.59 1.87 28.77
C SER A 411 1.69 0.88 28.39
N ALA A 412 2.62 0.59 29.29
CA ALA A 412 3.63 -0.44 29.08
C ALA A 412 3.01 -1.84 29.03
N ARG A 413 1.95 -2.12 29.79
CA ARG A 413 1.16 -3.36 29.66
C ARG A 413 0.62 -3.53 28.25
N GLU A 414 -0.03 -2.49 27.74
CA GLU A 414 -0.54 -2.44 26.38
C GLU A 414 0.62 -2.65 25.39
N TYR A 415 1.65 -1.83 25.45
CA TYR A 415 2.79 -1.93 24.53
C TYR A 415 3.38 -3.34 24.48
N LYS A 416 3.56 -4.00 25.63
CA LYS A 416 3.99 -5.42 25.69
C LYS A 416 3.01 -6.37 25.00
N ALA A 417 1.70 -6.20 25.21
CA ALA A 417 0.68 -7.04 24.59
C ALA A 417 0.69 -6.91 23.06
N ALA A 418 1.01 -5.73 22.53
CA ALA A 418 1.10 -5.48 21.09
C ALA A 418 2.16 -6.29 20.36
N PHE A 419 3.30 -6.49 21.03
CA PHE A 419 4.42 -7.22 20.49
C PHE A 419 4.41 -8.70 20.90
N ARG A 420 3.33 -9.17 21.55
CA ARG A 420 3.22 -10.58 21.93
C ARG A 420 3.06 -11.45 20.67
N PRO A 421 3.92 -12.47 20.47
CA PRO A 421 3.73 -13.46 19.42
C PRO A 421 2.37 -14.12 19.53
N GLN A 422 1.68 -14.28 18.40
CA GLN A 422 0.38 -14.94 18.34
C GLN A 422 0.54 -16.45 18.14
N MET A 423 1.68 -16.87 17.61
CA MET A 423 1.99 -18.27 17.37
C MET A 423 2.45 -18.95 18.67
N ASP A 424 1.93 -20.15 18.92
CA ASP A 424 2.39 -20.99 20.03
C ASP A 424 3.92 -21.24 19.93
N PRO A 425 4.69 -21.11 21.03
CA PRO A 425 6.14 -21.24 20.99
C PRO A 425 6.63 -22.59 20.45
N SER A 426 5.93 -23.69 20.73
CA SER A 426 6.29 -25.01 20.20
C SER A 426 5.99 -25.12 18.72
N LYS A 427 4.89 -24.51 18.24
CA LYS A 427 4.59 -24.40 16.79
C LYS A 427 5.61 -23.51 16.07
N LEU A 428 5.97 -22.35 16.64
CA LEU A 428 6.99 -21.47 16.09
C LEU A 428 8.35 -22.17 16.06
N GLN A 429 8.70 -22.92 17.10
CA GLN A 429 9.95 -23.70 17.15
C GLN A 429 9.94 -24.85 16.14
N MET A 430 8.82 -25.54 15.95
CA MET A 430 8.65 -26.56 14.91
C MET A 430 8.80 -25.94 13.51
N LEU A 431 8.19 -24.78 13.25
CA LEU A 431 8.29 -24.07 11.97
C LEU A 431 9.69 -23.50 11.75
N LEU A 432 10.40 -23.05 12.79
CA LEU A 432 11.80 -22.68 12.75
C LEU A 432 12.69 -23.89 12.45
N LEU A 433 12.42 -25.05 13.08
CA LEU A 433 13.12 -26.30 12.79
C LEU A 433 12.87 -26.75 11.35
N LEU A 434 11.64 -26.64 10.85
CA LEU A 434 11.27 -26.89 9.45
C LEU A 434 11.95 -25.91 8.50
N LYS A 435 11.99 -24.60 8.83
CA LYS A 435 12.73 -23.57 8.08
C LYS A 435 14.22 -23.90 7.98
N GLN A 436 14.79 -24.53 9.01
CA GLN A 436 16.19 -24.95 9.05
C GLN A 436 16.44 -26.33 8.40
N SER A 437 15.48 -27.25 8.45
CA SER A 437 15.66 -28.65 8.03
C SER A 437 15.09 -28.98 6.65
N ASN A 438 14.02 -28.31 6.21
CA ASN A 438 13.38 -28.53 4.91
C ASN A 438 12.60 -27.27 4.44
N PRO A 439 13.30 -26.26 3.88
CA PRO A 439 12.71 -24.99 3.44
C PRO A 439 11.64 -25.17 2.36
N ASP A 440 11.84 -26.13 1.44
CA ASP A 440 10.92 -26.42 0.34
C ASP A 440 9.53 -26.88 0.84
N LEU A 441 9.49 -27.63 1.95
CA LEU A 441 8.23 -28.08 2.56
C LEU A 441 7.46 -26.91 3.18
N LEU A 442 8.18 -25.93 3.74
CA LEU A 442 7.61 -24.71 4.29
C LEU A 442 7.07 -23.80 3.18
N ALA A 443 7.76 -23.71 2.05
CA ALA A 443 7.32 -22.98 0.86
C ALA A 443 6.06 -23.59 0.22
N MET A 444 5.91 -24.92 0.24
CA MET A 444 4.70 -25.61 -0.21
C MET A 444 3.46 -25.32 0.66
N LEU A 445 3.63 -24.83 1.89
CA LEU A 445 2.53 -24.41 2.78
C LEU A 445 2.03 -22.98 2.51
N GLY A 446 2.66 -22.23 1.60
CA GLY A 446 2.17 -20.93 1.12
C GLY A 446 2.42 -19.78 2.10
N LYS A 447 1.39 -18.95 2.39
CA LYS A 447 1.42 -17.65 3.13
C LYS A 447 2.10 -17.63 4.51
N GLU A 448 2.69 -18.72 4.97
CA GLU A 448 3.31 -18.85 6.29
C GLU A 448 4.73 -18.28 6.38
N ALA A 449 5.50 -18.18 5.29
CA ALA A 449 6.91 -17.73 5.36
C ALA A 449 7.08 -16.27 5.86
N SER A 450 6.33 -15.31 5.30
CA SER A 450 6.35 -13.91 5.76
C SER A 450 5.64 -13.71 7.10
N ALA A 451 4.69 -14.59 7.44
CA ALA A 451 4.08 -14.63 8.76
C ALA A 451 5.09 -15.10 9.82
N ILE A 452 5.99 -16.03 9.49
CA ILE A 452 7.05 -16.51 10.39
C ILE A 452 8.05 -15.39 10.69
N ASP A 453 8.53 -14.65 9.68
CA ASP A 453 9.47 -13.55 9.91
C ASP A 453 8.86 -12.45 10.79
N ARG A 454 7.56 -12.19 10.62
CA ARG A 454 6.80 -11.28 11.49
C ARG A 454 6.72 -11.82 12.92
N GLU A 455 6.40 -13.10 13.11
CA GLU A 455 6.34 -13.72 14.45
C GLU A 455 7.71 -13.74 15.14
N ILE A 456 8.81 -13.90 14.39
CA ILE A 456 10.18 -13.77 14.91
C ILE A 456 10.44 -12.34 15.39
N ALA A 457 10.15 -11.33 14.57
CA ALA A 457 10.35 -9.93 14.95
C ALA A 457 9.51 -9.53 16.18
N LEU A 458 8.28 -10.05 16.28
CA LEU A 458 7.43 -9.90 17.46
C LEU A 458 8.08 -10.56 18.69
N ALA A 459 8.61 -11.78 18.57
CA ALA A 459 9.24 -12.50 19.66
C ALA A 459 10.52 -11.82 20.17
N GLU A 460 11.39 -11.35 19.27
CA GLU A 460 12.58 -10.57 19.62
C GLU A 460 12.20 -9.29 20.37
N LYS A 461 11.23 -8.54 19.83
CA LYS A 461 10.76 -7.30 20.47
C LYS A 461 10.14 -7.59 21.83
N ALA A 462 9.29 -8.61 21.95
CA ALA A 462 8.71 -9.05 23.22
C ALA A 462 9.80 -9.36 24.27
N GLY A 463 10.89 -10.00 23.86
CA GLY A 463 12.05 -10.25 24.73
C GLY A 463 12.67 -8.95 25.25
N THR A 464 12.87 -7.95 24.40
CA THR A 464 13.39 -6.63 24.83
C THR A 464 12.45 -5.88 25.78
N LEU A 465 11.15 -6.17 25.76
CA LEU A 465 10.13 -5.48 26.54
C LEU A 465 9.81 -6.14 27.88
N GLN A 466 10.36 -7.34 28.17
CA GLN A 466 9.99 -8.13 29.35
C GLN A 466 10.14 -7.34 30.67
N GLY A 467 11.21 -6.55 30.80
CA GLY A 467 11.52 -5.71 31.97
C GLY A 467 11.02 -4.26 31.92
N LEU A 468 10.27 -3.85 30.89
CA LEU A 468 9.81 -2.46 30.77
C LEU A 468 8.79 -2.10 31.86
N THR A 469 9.07 -1.09 32.69
CA THR A 469 8.11 -0.55 33.67
C THR A 469 7.29 0.60 33.06
N GLU A 470 6.17 0.95 33.70
CA GLU A 470 5.34 2.08 33.27
C GLU A 470 6.11 3.40 33.34
N GLU A 471 6.88 3.60 34.41
CA GLU A 471 7.69 4.81 34.60
C GLU A 471 8.80 4.92 33.55
N ALA A 472 9.51 3.82 33.28
CA ALA A 472 10.57 3.78 32.28
C ALA A 472 10.04 4.02 30.87
N LYS A 473 8.86 3.48 30.55
CA LYS A 473 8.18 3.76 29.27
C LYS A 473 7.79 5.23 29.18
N ARG A 474 7.12 5.77 30.20
CA ARG A 474 6.62 7.14 30.19
C ARG A 474 7.75 8.16 30.04
N GLU A 475 8.90 7.93 30.68
CA GLU A 475 10.07 8.81 30.54
C GLU A 475 10.69 8.73 29.14
N LYS A 476 10.77 7.51 28.57
CA LYS A 476 11.21 7.33 27.18
C LYS A 476 10.29 8.05 26.20
N ASP A 477 8.98 7.86 26.34
CA ASP A 477 7.97 8.48 25.47
C ASP A 477 8.04 10.02 25.58
N ARG A 478 8.23 10.54 26.79
CA ARG A 478 8.41 11.98 27.05
C ARG A 478 9.62 12.52 26.31
N THR A 479 10.74 11.81 26.37
CA THR A 479 11.97 12.20 25.65
C THR A 479 11.74 12.28 24.15
N LEU A 480 11.09 11.28 23.56
CA LEU A 480 10.79 11.23 22.12
C LEU A 480 9.87 12.39 21.70
N TRP A 481 8.77 12.60 22.45
CA TRP A 481 7.81 13.66 22.15
C TRP A 481 8.41 15.05 22.31
N ARG A 482 9.18 15.32 23.37
CA ARG A 482 9.86 16.61 23.54
C ARG A 482 10.84 16.88 22.41
N ALA A 483 11.61 15.88 21.97
CA ALA A 483 12.56 16.04 20.89
C ALA A 483 11.87 16.42 19.58
N TRP A 484 10.75 15.76 19.25
CA TRP A 484 9.98 16.10 18.05
C TRP A 484 9.29 17.46 18.16
N LEU A 485 8.63 17.76 19.29
CA LEU A 485 7.95 19.04 19.53
C LEU A 485 8.92 20.24 19.44
N THR A 486 10.17 20.06 19.87
CA THR A 486 11.21 21.09 19.73
C THR A 486 11.49 21.38 18.26
N ARG A 487 11.68 20.35 17.42
CA ARG A 487 11.87 20.54 15.98
C ARG A 487 10.65 21.17 15.30
N TYR A 488 9.45 20.77 15.70
CA TYR A 488 8.21 21.35 15.21
C TYR A 488 8.11 22.85 15.56
N LYS A 489 8.47 23.22 16.79
CA LYS A 489 8.53 24.63 17.22
C LYS A 489 9.53 25.43 16.37
N ASP A 490 10.72 24.89 16.15
CA ASP A 490 11.76 25.56 15.36
C ASP A 490 11.28 25.76 13.91
N ARG A 491 10.57 24.77 13.35
CA ARG A 491 9.95 24.88 12.03
C ARG A 491 8.83 25.92 11.97
N LEU A 492 7.99 26.02 13.00
CA LEU A 492 6.94 27.05 13.08
C LEU A 492 7.53 28.46 13.14
N ALA A 493 8.69 28.65 13.78
CA ALA A 493 9.34 29.95 13.85
C ALA A 493 9.74 30.51 12.46
N LEU A 494 9.92 29.65 11.46
CA LEU A 494 10.20 30.06 10.08
C LEU A 494 8.98 30.71 9.40
N GLU A 495 7.76 30.33 9.77
CA GLU A 495 6.52 30.88 9.20
C GLU A 495 6.28 32.33 9.66
N CYS A 496 6.67 32.65 10.90
CA CYS A 496 6.51 33.98 11.53
C CYS A 496 7.39 35.09 10.90
N THR A 497 8.09 34.82 9.80
CA THR A 497 8.96 35.77 9.09
C THR A 497 8.25 36.52 7.95
N THR A 498 6.96 36.26 7.72
CA THR A 498 6.14 36.88 6.67
C THR A 498 5.11 37.86 7.25
N ASP A 499 4.80 38.92 6.49
CA ASP A 499 3.99 40.09 6.92
C ASP A 499 2.70 39.72 7.69
N GLY A 500 2.60 40.13 8.96
CA GLY A 500 1.45 39.92 9.84
C GLY A 500 1.82 39.95 11.33
N THR A 501 0.83 40.03 12.23
CA THR A 501 1.08 39.83 13.67
C THR A 501 1.20 38.34 14.02
N VAL A 502 1.96 38.00 15.06
CA VAL A 502 2.13 36.60 15.52
C VAL A 502 0.78 36.00 15.92
N GLU A 503 -0.12 36.82 16.46
CA GLU A 503 -1.47 36.46 16.85
C GLU A 503 -2.36 36.10 15.65
N GLU A 504 -2.28 36.86 14.55
CA GLU A 504 -3.01 36.57 13.32
C GLU A 504 -2.54 35.28 12.65
N PHE A 505 -1.22 35.08 12.57
CA PHE A 505 -0.64 33.83 12.08
C PHE A 505 -1.11 32.64 12.93
N GLN A 506 -1.04 32.77 14.25
CA GLN A 506 -1.44 31.71 15.17
C GLN A 506 -2.93 31.38 15.07
N ALA A 507 -3.80 32.39 14.93
CA ALA A 507 -5.23 32.21 14.75
C ALA A 507 -5.54 31.49 13.42
N ALA A 508 -4.89 31.90 12.32
CA ALA A 508 -5.04 31.27 11.01
C ALA A 508 -4.58 29.81 11.02
N ARG A 509 -3.43 29.53 11.63
CA ARG A 509 -2.89 28.19 11.82
C ARG A 509 -3.85 27.29 12.61
N ILE A 510 -4.33 27.76 13.77
CA ILE A 510 -5.28 26.99 14.59
C ILE A 510 -6.56 26.70 13.81
N ALA A 511 -7.11 27.70 13.12
CA ALA A 511 -8.31 27.52 12.31
C ALA A 511 -8.10 26.49 11.19
N MET A 512 -6.96 26.51 10.50
CA MET A 512 -6.58 25.51 9.50
C MET A 512 -6.53 24.10 10.10
N MET A 513 -5.82 23.95 11.22
CA MET A 513 -5.66 22.65 11.87
C MET A 513 -6.97 22.13 12.44
N ASP A 514 -7.80 22.98 13.04
CA ASP A 514 -9.09 22.57 13.60
C ASP A 514 -10.10 22.17 12.52
N ASN A 515 -9.99 22.72 11.31
CA ASN A 515 -10.79 22.32 10.14
C ASN A 515 -10.23 21.09 9.40
N THR A 516 -8.98 20.70 9.66
CA THR A 516 -8.31 19.56 8.97
C THR A 516 -8.16 18.34 9.87
N ASN A 517 -7.96 18.55 11.17
CA ASN A 517 -7.76 17.50 12.17
C ASN A 517 -9.08 17.25 12.91
N PRO A 518 -9.77 16.13 12.61
CA PRO A 518 -11.03 15.83 13.26
C PRO A 518 -10.81 15.60 14.77
N ARG A 519 -11.79 16.04 15.55
CA ARG A 519 -11.90 15.70 16.97
C ARG A 519 -12.54 14.33 17.15
N ILE A 520 -13.52 13.99 16.30
CA ILE A 520 -14.29 12.75 16.39
C ILE A 520 -14.12 11.94 15.10
N VAL A 521 -13.81 10.65 15.25
CA VAL A 521 -13.78 9.66 14.17
C VAL A 521 -14.58 8.43 14.58
N LEU A 522 -15.07 7.64 13.62
CA LEU A 522 -15.80 6.40 13.91
C LEU A 522 -14.81 5.30 14.38
N ARG A 523 -14.51 5.29 15.68
CA ARG A 523 -13.67 4.27 16.31
C ARG A 523 -14.44 2.95 16.43
N ASN A 524 -13.73 1.83 16.37
CA ASN A 524 -14.35 0.50 16.42
C ASN A 524 -15.19 0.25 17.68
N PHE A 525 -14.73 0.70 18.86
CA PHE A 525 -15.49 0.55 20.10
C PHE A 525 -16.74 1.44 20.13
N ILE A 526 -16.70 2.62 19.50
CA ILE A 526 -17.89 3.50 19.36
C ILE A 526 -18.94 2.81 18.50
N ALA A 527 -18.51 2.25 17.36
CA ALA A 527 -19.39 1.47 16.49
C ALA A 527 -19.94 0.23 17.23
N GLN A 528 -19.09 -0.49 17.97
CA GLN A 528 -19.52 -1.69 18.70
C GLN A 528 -20.53 -1.36 19.80
N ASN A 529 -20.30 -0.31 20.58
CA ASN A 529 -21.28 0.13 21.58
C ASN A 529 -22.64 0.46 20.94
N ALA A 530 -22.64 1.19 19.82
CA ALA A 530 -23.88 1.49 19.10
C ALA A 530 -24.58 0.21 18.58
N ILE A 531 -23.81 -0.81 18.17
CA ILE A 531 -24.34 -2.11 17.76
C ILE A 531 -24.94 -2.87 18.95
N ASP A 532 -24.25 -2.90 20.09
CA ASP A 532 -24.72 -3.61 21.30
C ASP A 532 -26.08 -3.07 21.78
N TYR A 533 -26.27 -1.75 21.76
CA TYR A 533 -27.58 -1.13 22.04
C TYR A 533 -28.62 -1.50 20.97
N ALA A 534 -28.24 -1.45 19.69
CA ALA A 534 -29.16 -1.75 18.60
C ALA A 534 -29.58 -3.24 18.56
N GLU A 535 -28.75 -4.17 19.04
CA GLU A 535 -29.08 -5.60 19.14
C GLU A 535 -30.22 -5.88 20.15
N VAL A 536 -30.28 -5.10 21.24
CA VAL A 536 -31.38 -5.16 22.22
C VAL A 536 -32.58 -4.30 21.82
N GLY A 537 -32.53 -3.65 20.65
CA GLY A 537 -33.61 -2.85 20.08
C GLY A 537 -33.61 -1.36 20.44
N ASP A 538 -32.55 -0.87 21.10
CA ASP A 538 -32.35 0.56 21.36
C ASP A 538 -31.48 1.19 20.27
N PHE A 539 -32.09 2.03 19.43
CA PHE A 539 -31.39 2.69 18.33
C PHE A 539 -30.84 4.08 18.69
N THR A 540 -31.07 4.56 19.91
CA THR A 540 -30.72 5.94 20.32
C THR A 540 -29.21 6.20 20.25
N GLU A 541 -28.39 5.22 20.61
CA GLU A 541 -26.93 5.34 20.56
C GLU A 541 -26.40 5.41 19.12
N VAL A 542 -26.95 4.61 18.18
CA VAL A 542 -26.61 4.72 16.74
C VAL A 542 -26.89 6.13 16.22
N GLN A 543 -28.06 6.69 16.58
CA GLN A 543 -28.48 8.02 16.16
C GLN A 543 -27.66 9.14 16.82
N ARG A 544 -27.19 8.92 18.06
CA ARG A 544 -26.28 9.83 18.76
C ARG A 544 -24.90 9.86 18.10
N VAL A 545 -24.33 8.68 17.82
CA VAL A 545 -23.04 8.55 17.11
C VAL A 545 -23.14 9.19 15.72
N PHE A 546 -24.21 8.91 14.96
CA PHE A 546 -24.42 9.53 13.65
C PHE A 546 -24.39 11.07 13.71
N ARG A 547 -25.06 11.68 14.70
CA ARG A 547 -25.07 13.15 14.84
C ARG A 547 -23.73 13.73 15.26
N ALA A 548 -22.95 13.03 16.07
CA ALA A 548 -21.59 13.44 16.39
C ALA A 548 -20.70 13.42 15.12
N LEU A 549 -20.85 12.41 14.28
CA LEU A 549 -20.07 12.25 13.04
C LEU A 549 -20.45 13.25 11.94
N ARG A 550 -21.59 13.95 12.05
CA ARG A 550 -21.97 15.06 11.15
C ARG A 550 -21.12 16.32 11.32
N LYS A 551 -20.43 16.45 12.47
CA LYS A 551 -19.59 17.61 12.79
C LYS A 551 -18.26 17.17 13.41
N PRO A 552 -17.42 16.41 12.68
CA PRO A 552 -16.25 15.77 13.26
C PRO A 552 -15.15 16.77 13.70
N PHE A 553 -15.18 18.01 13.19
CA PHE A 553 -14.20 19.07 13.46
C PHE A 553 -14.64 20.07 14.55
N ASP A 554 -15.93 20.08 14.91
CA ASP A 554 -16.55 21.12 15.74
C ASP A 554 -16.27 20.90 17.24
N ALA A 555 -15.58 21.86 17.87
CA ALA A 555 -15.27 21.83 19.29
C ALA A 555 -16.49 22.09 20.19
N SER A 556 -17.56 22.72 19.67
CA SER A 556 -18.76 23.08 20.44
C SER A 556 -19.71 21.91 20.69
N VAL A 557 -19.58 20.82 19.93
CA VAL A 557 -20.43 19.63 20.09
C VAL A 557 -20.17 19.01 21.46
N LYS A 558 -21.16 19.13 22.36
CA LYS A 558 -21.16 18.47 23.67
C LYS A 558 -22.07 17.25 23.63
N TYR A 559 -21.57 16.14 24.15
CA TYR A 559 -22.32 14.87 24.19
C TYR A 559 -23.66 14.98 24.93
N ALA A 560 -23.74 15.82 25.97
CA ALA A 560 -24.97 16.05 26.73
C ALA A 560 -26.14 16.56 25.85
N ASP A 561 -25.82 17.22 24.74
CA ASP A 561 -26.79 17.93 23.92
C ASP A 561 -27.29 17.07 22.74
N LEU A 562 -26.81 15.82 22.62
CA LEU A 562 -27.17 14.88 21.54
C LEU A 562 -28.29 13.91 21.98
N THR A 563 -29.55 14.36 22.06
CA THR A 563 -30.77 13.56 22.37
C THR A 563 -31.38 12.91 21.11
N GLY A 564 -31.84 11.65 21.11
CA GLY A 564 -32.26 10.88 19.90
C GLY A 564 -33.24 11.58 18.93
N PHE A 565 -33.61 10.95 17.81
CA PHE A 565 -34.71 11.51 16.99
C PHE A 565 -35.94 11.68 17.89
N ASP A 566 -36.50 12.90 17.95
CA ASP A 566 -37.58 13.27 18.88
C ASP A 566 -38.66 12.17 18.97
N GLU A 567 -39.11 11.88 20.19
CA GLU A 567 -40.26 11.04 20.51
C GLU A 567 -41.54 11.64 19.89
N ALA A 568 -41.71 11.44 18.59
CA ALA A 568 -42.90 11.88 17.86
C ALA A 568 -43.32 10.83 16.85
N VAL A 569 -43.46 9.58 17.29
CA VAL A 569 -44.39 8.60 16.68
C VAL A 569 -44.97 7.70 17.80
N GLU A 570 -45.66 8.29 18.77
CA GLU A 570 -46.76 7.57 19.43
C GLU A 570 -47.91 7.48 18.41
N GLY A 571 -47.96 6.38 17.66
CA GLY A 571 -49.01 6.16 16.66
C GLY A 571 -49.14 4.73 16.15
N GLY A 572 -48.34 3.79 16.66
CA GLY A 572 -48.54 2.36 16.44
C GLY A 572 -48.88 1.70 17.76
N GLN A 573 -50.11 1.21 17.89
CA GLN A 573 -50.60 0.48 19.07
C GLN A 573 -49.52 -0.48 19.59
N ALA A 574 -49.16 -0.33 20.86
CA ALA A 574 -48.47 -1.37 21.61
C ALA A 574 -49.38 -2.60 21.61
N ASN A 575 -49.12 -3.55 20.70
CA ASN A 575 -49.77 -4.84 20.78
C ASN A 575 -49.23 -5.55 22.03
N GLU A 576 -50.16 -5.91 22.90
CA GLU A 576 -49.91 -6.76 24.07
C GLU A 576 -49.07 -7.98 23.69
N PRO A 577 -48.19 -8.46 24.57
CA PRO A 577 -47.40 -9.65 24.31
C PRO A 577 -48.35 -10.82 24.07
N VAL A 578 -48.33 -11.36 22.85
CA VAL A 578 -48.96 -12.64 22.52
C VAL A 578 -48.32 -13.69 23.42
N GLN A 579 -49.11 -14.23 24.35
CA GLN A 579 -48.77 -15.43 25.11
C GLN A 579 -48.70 -16.59 24.12
N ASP A 580 -47.50 -16.93 23.67
CA ASP A 580 -47.22 -18.16 22.95
C ASP A 580 -46.56 -19.13 23.94
N GLU A 581 -47.36 -20.06 24.47
CA GLU A 581 -46.98 -20.99 25.56
C GLU A 581 -46.03 -22.12 25.11
N ASP A 582 -45.59 -22.18 23.85
CA ASP A 582 -44.84 -23.34 23.33
C ASP A 582 -43.34 -23.11 23.05
N ALA A 583 -42.74 -21.99 23.46
CA ALA A 583 -41.29 -21.74 23.31
C ALA A 583 -40.43 -22.18 24.53
N ALA A 584 -41.00 -22.91 25.49
CA ALA A 584 -40.27 -23.40 26.66
C ALA A 584 -39.75 -24.82 26.42
N LYS A 585 -38.56 -24.97 25.83
CA LYS A 585 -37.57 -26.06 26.07
C LYS A 585 -36.46 -26.06 25.01
N THR A 586 -35.40 -25.29 25.25
CA THR A 586 -33.98 -25.73 25.31
C THR A 586 -33.08 -24.49 25.37
N HIS A 587 -32.95 -23.93 26.57
CA HIS A 587 -31.87 -22.99 26.89
C HIS A 587 -30.75 -23.76 27.58
N ILE A 588 -29.66 -24.03 26.86
CA ILE A 588 -28.36 -24.27 27.48
C ILE A 588 -27.56 -22.99 27.25
N LEU A 589 -27.57 -22.13 28.26
CA LEU A 589 -26.76 -20.93 28.35
C LEU A 589 -25.28 -21.33 28.51
N GLY A 590 -24.44 -20.95 27.56
CA GLY A 590 -23.01 -20.73 27.81
C GLY A 590 -22.81 -19.43 28.61
N PRO A 591 -21.69 -19.25 29.32
CA PRO A 591 -21.59 -18.24 30.36
C PRO A 591 -21.60 -16.80 29.82
N SER A 592 -22.65 -16.08 30.23
CA SER A 592 -22.84 -14.63 30.38
C SER A 592 -22.50 -13.70 29.20
N CYS A 593 -23.53 -13.39 28.40
CA CYS A 593 -23.76 -12.03 27.90
C CYS A 593 -25.20 -11.62 28.27
N SER A 594 -25.44 -11.45 29.57
CA SER A 594 -26.73 -11.03 30.14
C SER A 594 -26.51 -9.90 31.14
N GLN A 595 -25.76 -8.89 30.73
CA GLN A 595 -25.78 -7.58 31.37
C GLN A 595 -26.39 -6.61 30.36
N THR A 596 -27.56 -6.04 30.69
CA THR A 596 -27.98 -4.74 30.14
C THR A 596 -26.76 -3.82 30.07
N PRO A 597 -26.51 -3.09 28.97
CA PRO A 597 -25.38 -2.18 28.88
C PRO A 597 -25.41 -1.25 30.08
N LYS A 598 -24.49 -1.44 31.04
CA LYS A 598 -24.32 -0.48 32.14
C LYS A 598 -24.06 0.85 31.47
N GLY A 599 -24.84 1.88 31.81
CA GLY A 599 -24.79 3.24 31.24
C GLY A 599 -23.46 3.96 31.41
N ARG A 600 -22.38 3.39 30.89
CA ARG A 600 -21.05 3.96 30.86
C ARG A 600 -21.07 4.98 29.74
N ARG A 601 -21.06 6.25 30.11
CA ARG A 601 -20.98 7.37 29.18
C ARG A 601 -19.67 7.23 28.40
N ILE A 602 -19.75 6.93 27.11
CA ILE A 602 -18.58 6.81 26.25
C ILE A 602 -18.22 8.21 25.73
N GLU A 603 -17.00 8.64 26.01
CA GLU A 603 -16.42 9.83 25.39
C GLU A 603 -15.92 9.48 23.99
N TYR A 604 -16.42 10.17 22.96
CA TYR A 604 -16.15 9.85 21.56
C TYR A 604 -14.82 10.41 21.02
N ASP A 605 -14.21 11.34 21.77
CA ASP A 605 -12.86 11.87 21.55
C ASP A 605 -11.81 11.20 22.45
N ALA A 606 -12.21 10.31 23.35
CA ALA A 606 -11.27 9.56 24.19
C ALA A 606 -10.45 8.55 23.38
N LYS A 607 -9.25 8.26 23.87
CA LYS A 607 -8.44 7.14 23.38
C LYS A 607 -9.19 5.82 23.63
N PRO A 608 -8.94 4.78 22.81
CA PRO A 608 -9.56 3.47 23.01
C PRO A 608 -9.32 2.93 24.45
N PRO A 609 -10.33 2.31 25.09
CA PRO A 609 -10.17 1.75 26.44
C PRO A 609 -9.29 0.49 26.45
N GLU A 610 -8.60 0.26 27.58
CA GLU A 610 -7.52 -0.73 27.79
C GLU A 610 -7.76 -2.14 27.24
N GLU A 611 -9.01 -2.62 27.23
CA GLU A 611 -9.36 -3.98 26.77
C GLU A 611 -9.57 -4.08 25.24
N THR A 612 -9.79 -2.95 24.57
CA THR A 612 -9.82 -2.82 23.10
C THR A 612 -8.51 -2.27 22.52
N SER A 613 -7.65 -1.77 23.41
CA SER A 613 -6.33 -1.29 23.08
C SER A 613 -5.47 -2.43 22.59
N ILE A 614 -5.27 -2.43 21.27
CA ILE A 614 -4.07 -2.83 20.53
C ILE A 614 -4.40 -3.79 19.40
N ARG A 615 -4.70 -3.16 18.28
CA ARG A 615 -3.74 -3.28 17.19
C ARG A 615 -3.08 -1.92 17.13
N LEU A 616 -1.94 -1.75 17.83
CA LEU A 616 -1.04 -0.62 17.59
C LEU A 616 -1.00 -0.44 16.08
N LEU A 617 -1.19 0.81 15.61
CA LEU A 617 -1.00 1.25 14.22
C LEU A 617 -0.07 0.25 13.55
N SER A 618 -0.63 -0.63 12.71
CA SER A 618 -0.02 -1.93 12.45
C SER A 618 1.48 -1.74 12.23
N PHE A 619 2.34 -2.54 12.87
CA PHE A 619 3.80 -2.47 12.76
C PHE A 619 4.27 -2.17 11.32
N THR A 620 3.50 -2.70 10.36
CA THR A 620 3.59 -2.51 8.92
C THR A 620 3.11 -1.16 8.38
N GLY A 621 1.98 -0.60 8.81
CA GLY A 621 1.38 0.60 8.22
C GLY A 621 2.25 1.86 8.34
N ILE A 622 2.76 2.16 9.55
CA ILE A 622 3.61 3.35 9.76
C ILE A 622 5.02 3.14 9.19
N GLN A 623 5.62 1.96 9.36
CA GLN A 623 6.93 1.67 8.74
C GLN A 623 6.86 1.72 7.20
N ARG A 624 5.71 1.38 6.60
CA ARG A 624 5.53 1.44 5.14
C ARG A 624 5.17 2.83 4.64
N LEU A 625 4.43 3.63 5.41
CA LEU A 625 4.25 5.05 5.08
C LEU A 625 5.61 5.79 5.16
N ARG A 626 6.46 5.44 6.13
CA ARG A 626 7.87 5.88 6.16
C ARG A 626 8.64 5.42 4.94
N PHE A 627 8.53 4.15 4.55
CA PHE A 627 9.18 3.66 3.33
C PHE A 627 8.68 4.42 2.10
N TYR A 628 7.37 4.64 1.99
CA TYR A 628 6.76 5.39 0.90
C TYR A 628 7.28 6.83 0.84
N LEU A 629 7.24 7.57 1.96
CA LEU A 629 7.76 8.94 2.07
C LEU A 629 9.28 9.00 1.80
N ALA A 630 10.04 8.01 2.28
CA ALA A 630 11.48 7.94 2.07
C ALA A 630 11.89 7.53 0.63
N THR A 631 10.99 6.89 -0.13
CA THR A 631 11.28 6.42 -1.50
C THR A 631 10.70 7.30 -2.59
N HIS A 632 9.79 8.22 -2.25
CA HIS A 632 9.01 8.98 -3.22
C HIS A 632 9.04 10.51 -3.01
N ASN A 633 9.69 11.05 -1.96
CA ASN A 633 9.97 12.50 -1.82
C ASN A 633 11.08 13.01 -2.77
N ALA A 634 11.29 12.36 -3.91
CA ALA A 634 12.32 12.74 -4.87
C ALA A 634 11.75 12.69 -6.27
N GLU A 635 11.18 13.82 -6.72
CA GLU A 635 11.23 14.28 -8.12
C GLU A 635 10.52 15.64 -8.28
N ASP A 636 11.24 16.72 -7.96
CA ASP A 636 11.39 17.92 -8.81
C ASP A 636 12.28 18.95 -8.10
N ILE A 637 13.58 18.65 -7.95
CA ILE A 637 14.56 19.62 -7.47
C ILE A 637 15.83 19.45 -8.30
N SER A 638 16.22 20.52 -9.01
CA SER A 638 17.55 20.64 -9.58
C SER A 638 18.61 20.29 -8.54
N TYR A 639 19.51 19.36 -8.85
CA TYR A 639 20.54 18.88 -7.94
C TYR A 639 21.31 20.03 -7.27
N PRO A 640 21.26 20.17 -5.93
CA PRO A 640 22.28 20.90 -5.21
C PRO A 640 23.54 20.03 -5.11
N ALA A 641 24.69 20.69 -5.17
CA ALA A 641 26.01 20.07 -5.16
C ALA A 641 26.23 19.14 -3.94
N ILE A 642 26.72 17.93 -4.24
CA ILE A 642 27.41 16.97 -3.36
C ILE A 642 26.63 16.56 -2.09
N MET A 643 26.04 15.35 -2.09
CA MET A 643 25.56 14.70 -0.86
C MET A 643 26.73 14.47 0.12
N ASP A 644 26.63 15.03 1.32
CA ASP A 644 27.53 14.73 2.42
C ASP A 644 27.23 13.32 2.95
N ILE A 645 28.26 12.47 3.00
CA ILE A 645 28.17 11.06 3.42
C ILE A 645 27.70 10.91 4.89
N THR A 646 27.68 12.00 5.66
CA THR A 646 27.23 12.07 7.05
C THR A 646 25.71 11.98 7.23
N LEU A 647 24.92 12.17 6.16
CA LEU A 647 23.45 12.07 6.17
C LEU A 647 22.92 10.66 5.85
N ILE A 648 23.82 9.73 5.47
CA ILE A 648 23.46 8.36 5.13
C ILE A 648 23.45 7.51 6.41
N ASP A 649 22.36 6.78 6.68
CA ASP A 649 22.31 5.78 7.76
C ASP A 649 23.12 4.52 7.37
N ILE A 650 24.44 4.63 7.51
CA ILE A 650 25.41 3.58 7.20
C ILE A 650 25.12 2.31 8.02
N ALA A 651 24.63 2.44 9.25
CA ALA A 651 24.34 1.29 10.10
C ALA A 651 23.17 0.44 9.55
N SER A 652 22.14 1.09 9.02
CA SER A 652 21.04 0.40 8.34
C SER A 652 21.47 -0.21 7.01
N LEU A 653 22.22 0.54 6.18
CA LEU A 653 22.74 0.03 4.91
C LEU A 653 23.66 -1.18 5.09
N LYS A 654 24.50 -1.17 6.13
CA LYS A 654 25.37 -2.29 6.48
C LYS A 654 24.57 -3.53 6.83
N LYS A 655 23.54 -3.42 7.67
CA LYS A 655 22.66 -4.56 8.01
C LYS A 655 21.95 -5.09 6.78
N GLU A 656 21.51 -4.22 5.89
CA GLU A 656 20.88 -4.62 4.64
C GLU A 656 21.87 -5.35 3.73
N TYR A 657 23.07 -4.82 3.56
CA TYR A 657 24.15 -5.43 2.78
C TYR A 657 24.56 -6.79 3.34
N GLU A 658 24.72 -6.93 4.65
CA GLU A 658 25.03 -8.19 5.33
C GLU A 658 23.94 -9.25 5.09
N ARG A 659 22.66 -8.85 5.13
CA ARG A 659 21.52 -9.75 4.90
C ARG A 659 21.34 -10.12 3.43
N ASN A 660 21.35 -9.12 2.55
CA ASN A 660 20.92 -9.24 1.16
C ASN A 660 22.08 -9.56 0.22
N GLY A 661 23.30 -9.14 0.54
CA GLY A 661 24.48 -9.29 -0.31
C GLY A 661 24.50 -8.36 -1.52
N ALA A 662 23.47 -7.53 -1.71
CA ALA A 662 23.37 -6.49 -2.71
C ALA A 662 22.43 -5.38 -2.22
N ILE A 663 22.82 -4.12 -2.41
CA ILE A 663 22.03 -2.92 -2.06
C ILE A 663 22.13 -1.87 -3.18
N CYS A 664 21.15 -0.98 -3.24
CA CYS A 664 21.16 0.20 -4.12
C CYS A 664 21.05 1.46 -3.27
N ILE A 665 21.99 2.39 -3.46
CA ILE A 665 22.02 3.69 -2.80
C ILE A 665 21.68 4.74 -3.87
N ARG A 666 20.57 5.47 -3.68
CA ARG A 666 20.06 6.43 -4.65
C ARG A 666 20.86 7.73 -4.61
N GLY A 667 21.20 8.26 -5.80
CA GLY A 667 21.92 9.54 -5.95
C GLY A 667 23.25 9.63 -5.18
N PHE A 668 23.91 8.50 -4.92
CA PHE A 668 25.11 8.44 -4.08
C PHE A 668 26.29 9.22 -4.67
N LEU A 669 26.46 9.18 -5.99
CA LEU A 669 27.44 10.02 -6.68
C LEU A 669 26.76 11.29 -7.15
N GLY A 670 27.12 12.42 -6.54
CA GLY A 670 26.69 13.74 -6.99
C GLY A 670 27.18 14.07 -8.40
N GLU A 671 26.61 15.13 -8.99
CA GLU A 671 26.83 15.51 -10.39
C GLU A 671 28.31 15.59 -10.79
N GLU A 672 29.18 16.09 -9.92
CA GLU A 672 30.62 16.21 -10.21
C GLU A 672 31.27 14.83 -10.45
N TRP A 673 31.01 13.86 -9.57
CA TRP A 673 31.58 12.51 -9.68
C TRP A 673 30.97 11.75 -10.85
N LEU A 674 29.67 11.95 -11.10
CA LEU A 674 28.97 11.37 -12.23
C LEU A 674 29.51 11.90 -13.57
N ALA A 675 29.76 13.20 -13.67
CA ALA A 675 30.37 13.81 -14.84
C ALA A 675 31.78 13.24 -15.11
N LYS A 676 32.61 13.11 -14.06
CA LYS A 676 33.94 12.48 -14.18
C LYS A 676 33.86 11.00 -14.61
N ALA A 677 32.88 10.26 -14.10
CA ALA A 677 32.64 8.87 -14.51
C ALA A 677 32.16 8.77 -15.97
N ALA A 678 31.36 9.73 -16.44
CA ALA A 678 30.92 9.83 -17.83
C ALA A 678 32.09 10.14 -18.78
N ASP A 679 32.89 11.16 -18.45
CA ASP A 679 34.08 11.54 -19.21
C ASP A 679 35.09 10.39 -19.29
N ALA A 680 35.27 9.66 -18.18
CA ALA A 680 36.07 8.45 -18.12
C ALA A 680 35.56 7.36 -19.08
N ALA A 681 34.26 7.11 -19.11
CA ALA A 681 33.67 6.11 -20.00
C ALA A 681 33.89 6.48 -21.48
N ASP A 682 33.73 7.76 -21.84
CA ASP A 682 33.96 8.25 -23.20
C ASP A 682 35.44 8.20 -23.60
N ALA A 683 36.35 8.57 -22.70
CA ALA A 683 37.79 8.52 -22.95
C ALA A 683 38.29 7.09 -23.16
N VAL A 684 37.84 6.14 -22.33
CA VAL A 684 38.18 4.72 -22.47
C VAL A 684 37.59 4.13 -23.74
N PHE A 685 36.37 4.52 -24.14
CA PHE A 685 35.79 4.05 -25.40
C PHE A 685 36.53 4.59 -26.62
N LYS A 686 37.00 5.85 -26.58
CA LYS A 686 37.75 6.46 -27.68
C LYS A 686 39.14 5.84 -27.86
N GLU A 687 39.79 5.48 -26.76
CA GLU A 687 41.10 4.82 -26.77
C GLU A 687 41.12 3.65 -25.78
N PRO A 688 40.62 2.46 -26.18
CA PRO A 688 40.61 1.29 -25.31
C PRO A 688 42.01 0.82 -24.93
N SER A 689 42.13 0.19 -23.78
CA SER A 689 43.38 -0.35 -23.27
C SER A 689 43.68 -1.71 -23.91
N ARG A 690 44.89 -2.24 -23.65
CA ARG A 690 45.25 -3.62 -24.04
C ARG A 690 44.44 -4.70 -23.31
N LEU A 691 43.70 -4.35 -22.27
CA LEU A 691 42.86 -5.25 -21.48
C LEU A 691 41.38 -5.18 -21.89
N VAL A 692 41.04 -4.42 -22.93
CA VAL A 692 39.69 -4.40 -23.50
C VAL A 692 39.29 -5.78 -24.00
N GLN A 693 38.04 -6.14 -23.71
CA GLN A 693 37.41 -7.37 -24.14
C GLN A 693 36.14 -7.05 -24.92
N HIS A 694 36.02 -7.70 -26.07
CA HIS A 694 34.86 -7.63 -26.95
C HIS A 694 34.07 -8.93 -26.84
N SER A 695 32.83 -8.82 -26.39
CA SER A 695 31.90 -9.95 -26.26
C SER A 695 30.69 -9.71 -27.16
N PRO A 696 30.70 -10.19 -28.42
CA PRO A 696 29.58 -10.02 -29.33
C PRO A 696 28.32 -10.71 -28.79
N TYR A 697 27.16 -10.08 -29.01
CA TYR A 697 25.88 -10.67 -28.62
C TYR A 697 25.56 -11.89 -29.47
N ARG A 698 24.88 -12.89 -28.88
CA ARG A 698 24.53 -14.14 -29.59
C ARG A 698 23.34 -14.00 -30.54
N SER A 699 22.43 -13.06 -30.25
CA SER A 699 21.16 -12.87 -30.97
C SER A 699 20.98 -11.49 -31.62
N GLY A 700 21.99 -10.62 -31.58
CA GLY A 700 21.92 -9.23 -32.06
C GLY A 700 23.20 -8.75 -32.75
N ASN A 701 23.15 -7.55 -33.33
CA ASN A 701 24.28 -6.92 -34.05
C ASN A 701 25.20 -6.06 -33.16
N GLY A 702 25.04 -6.13 -31.84
CA GLY A 702 25.82 -5.37 -30.87
C GLY A 702 26.85 -6.23 -30.13
N GLU A 703 27.64 -5.58 -29.29
CA GLU A 703 28.57 -6.24 -28.37
C GLU A 703 28.55 -5.62 -26.97
N LEU A 704 29.01 -6.40 -25.99
CA LEU A 704 29.45 -5.88 -24.69
C LEU A 704 30.96 -5.65 -24.78
N LEU A 705 31.36 -4.39 -24.61
CA LEU A 705 32.75 -3.99 -24.44
C LEU A 705 33.03 -3.82 -22.94
N VAL A 706 34.08 -4.49 -22.44
CA VAL A 706 34.57 -4.31 -21.07
C VAL A 706 36.05 -4.01 -21.08
N ASP A 707 36.46 -2.91 -20.46
CA ASP A 707 37.87 -2.52 -20.35
C ASP A 707 38.29 -2.38 -18.89
N TYR A 708 39.36 -3.07 -18.49
CA TYR A 708 39.80 -3.22 -17.11
C TYR A 708 41.07 -2.42 -16.79
N GLY A 709 41.16 -1.92 -15.56
CA GLY A 709 42.39 -1.37 -14.99
C GLY A 709 42.84 -0.05 -15.60
N ASN A 710 41.89 0.86 -15.87
CA ASN A 710 42.15 2.13 -16.53
C ASN A 710 42.59 3.25 -15.58
N TRP A 711 42.51 3.07 -14.24
CA TRP A 711 42.91 4.08 -13.25
C TRP A 711 44.37 4.57 -13.35
N LYS A 712 45.28 3.77 -13.94
CA LYS A 712 46.69 4.16 -14.16
C LYS A 712 46.88 5.02 -15.41
N ARG A 713 45.93 4.99 -16.33
CA ARG A 713 46.03 5.59 -17.65
C ARG A 713 45.13 6.81 -17.81
N GLN A 714 43.98 6.81 -17.13
CA GLN A 714 42.98 7.87 -17.19
C GLN A 714 42.91 8.58 -15.85
N GLU A 715 43.25 9.88 -15.85
CA GLU A 715 43.26 10.70 -14.63
C GLU A 715 41.86 10.86 -14.04
N THR A 716 40.81 10.94 -14.86
CA THR A 716 39.42 11.03 -14.39
C THR A 716 38.98 9.76 -13.64
N ILE A 717 39.38 8.58 -14.12
CA ILE A 717 39.12 7.31 -13.41
C ILE A 717 39.89 7.28 -12.10
N ARG A 718 41.17 7.70 -12.11
CA ARG A 718 41.97 7.83 -10.90
C ARG A 718 41.25 8.72 -9.88
N GLU A 719 40.76 9.88 -10.31
CA GLU A 719 40.08 10.80 -9.42
C GLU A 719 38.81 10.19 -8.80
N VAL A 720 37.95 9.56 -9.61
CA VAL A 720 36.74 8.88 -9.12
C VAL A 720 37.08 7.74 -8.16
N VAL A 721 38.10 6.94 -8.45
CA VAL A 721 38.47 5.80 -7.61
C VAL A 721 39.03 6.24 -6.26
N PHE A 722 39.95 7.21 -6.24
CA PHE A 722 40.72 7.53 -5.03
C PHE A 722 40.10 8.64 -4.19
N ASN A 723 39.29 9.52 -4.78
CA ASN A 723 38.80 10.73 -4.10
C ASN A 723 37.27 10.77 -3.93
N SER A 724 36.52 9.84 -4.55
CA SER A 724 35.06 9.76 -4.36
C SER A 724 34.71 9.07 -3.02
N PRO A 725 33.46 9.22 -2.53
CA PRO A 725 33.01 8.56 -1.30
C PRO A 725 32.93 7.02 -1.38
N ILE A 726 33.20 6.41 -2.54
CA ILE A 726 33.04 4.96 -2.79
C ILE A 726 33.89 4.11 -1.83
N ALA A 727 35.18 4.42 -1.68
CA ALA A 727 36.09 3.60 -0.87
C ALA A 727 35.67 3.59 0.62
N LYS A 728 35.16 4.72 1.10
CA LYS A 728 34.69 4.87 2.49
C LYS A 728 33.42 4.06 2.75
N ILE A 729 32.40 4.17 1.89
CA ILE A 729 31.16 3.38 2.08
C ILE A 729 31.45 1.88 1.98
N VAL A 730 32.34 1.47 1.07
CA VAL A 730 32.76 0.08 0.94
C VAL A 730 33.45 -0.45 2.20
N ALA A 731 34.33 0.35 2.81
CA ALA A 731 35.00 -0.02 4.06
C ALA A 731 33.98 -0.29 5.19
N GLU A 732 32.99 0.58 5.32
CA GLU A 732 31.93 0.46 6.32
C GLU A 732 31.06 -0.78 6.11
N LEU A 733 30.61 -1.00 4.86
CA LEU A 733 29.75 -2.14 4.49
C LEU A 733 30.46 -3.49 4.68
N MET A 734 31.74 -3.59 4.31
CA MET A 734 32.52 -4.81 4.51
C MET A 734 33.01 -4.97 5.95
N ALA A 735 32.81 -3.97 6.83
CA ALA A 735 33.39 -3.91 8.17
C ALA A 735 34.93 -4.07 8.15
N SER A 736 35.58 -3.48 7.14
CA SER A 736 37.02 -3.65 6.92
C SER A 736 37.80 -2.41 7.35
N ARG A 737 38.98 -2.65 7.93
CA ARG A 737 39.91 -1.59 8.35
C ARG A 737 40.67 -1.02 7.16
N THR A 738 40.99 -1.87 6.18
CA THR A 738 41.67 -1.45 4.96
C THR A 738 40.89 -1.88 3.74
N VAL A 739 40.77 -0.99 2.74
CA VAL A 739 40.15 -1.32 1.46
C VAL A 739 41.16 -1.12 0.34
N THR A 740 41.34 -2.16 -0.46
CA THR A 740 42.25 -2.21 -1.60
C THR A 740 41.44 -2.23 -2.89
N LEU A 741 41.81 -1.42 -3.88
CA LEU A 741 41.24 -1.52 -5.22
C LEU A 741 41.83 -2.73 -5.95
N TYR A 742 40.99 -3.62 -6.46
CA TYR A 742 41.44 -4.70 -7.35
C TYR A 742 41.53 -4.23 -8.79
N HIS A 743 40.43 -3.69 -9.34
CA HIS A 743 40.39 -2.99 -10.62
C HIS A 743 39.16 -2.08 -10.72
N ASP A 744 39.26 -1.10 -11.61
CA ASP A 744 38.13 -0.46 -12.25
C ASP A 744 37.80 -1.19 -13.57
N LYS A 745 36.53 -1.18 -13.96
CA LYS A 745 36.08 -1.62 -15.29
C LYS A 745 35.06 -0.64 -15.88
N ILE A 746 35.24 -0.29 -17.14
CA ILE A 746 34.24 0.42 -17.94
C ILE A 746 33.48 -0.62 -18.76
N CYS A 747 32.16 -0.60 -18.68
CA CYS A 747 31.30 -1.44 -19.49
C CYS A 747 30.50 -0.57 -20.46
N VAL A 748 30.53 -0.91 -21.74
CA VAL A 748 29.67 -0.32 -22.77
C VAL A 748 28.87 -1.43 -23.42
N LYS A 749 27.54 -1.32 -23.35
CA LYS A 749 26.61 -2.26 -23.97
C LYS A 749 25.97 -1.60 -25.19
N ASP A 750 26.19 -2.16 -26.36
CA ASP A 750 25.45 -1.76 -27.55
C ASP A 750 23.97 -2.15 -27.45
N PRO A 751 23.05 -1.43 -28.12
CA PRO A 751 21.64 -1.80 -28.12
C PRO A 751 21.39 -3.10 -28.90
N GLY A 752 20.29 -3.80 -28.56
CA GLY A 752 19.74 -4.90 -29.37
C GLY A 752 19.96 -6.31 -28.85
N ASP A 753 20.18 -6.50 -27.55
CA ASP A 753 20.21 -7.83 -26.92
C ASP A 753 19.41 -7.87 -25.61
N ASN A 754 18.50 -8.83 -25.50
CA ASN A 754 17.67 -9.03 -24.31
C ASN A 754 18.00 -10.35 -23.58
N GLN A 755 19.10 -11.01 -23.97
CA GLN A 755 19.49 -12.28 -23.39
C GLN A 755 20.04 -12.09 -21.96
N LEU A 756 19.49 -12.84 -21.01
CA LEU A 756 20.00 -12.91 -19.65
C LEU A 756 21.23 -13.82 -19.60
N ALA A 757 22.34 -13.30 -19.07
CA ALA A 757 23.52 -14.11 -18.75
C ALA A 757 23.19 -15.19 -17.70
N PRO A 758 23.84 -16.37 -17.74
CA PRO A 758 23.75 -17.31 -16.64
C PRO A 758 24.14 -16.63 -15.33
N PHE A 759 23.42 -16.95 -14.25
CA PHE A 759 23.83 -16.49 -12.91
C PHE A 759 25.24 -17.00 -12.60
N GLN A 760 26.05 -16.13 -12.01
CA GLN A 760 27.44 -16.40 -11.69
C GLN A 760 27.85 -15.78 -10.36
N GLU A 761 28.83 -16.39 -9.71
CA GLU A 761 29.55 -15.82 -8.57
C GLU A 761 30.78 -15.07 -9.08
N GLU A 762 30.81 -13.73 -9.00
CA GLU A 762 31.93 -12.97 -9.57
C GLU A 762 33.27 -13.25 -8.88
N MET A 763 33.28 -13.60 -7.59
CA MET A 763 34.50 -13.92 -6.84
C MET A 763 35.29 -15.08 -7.47
N SER A 764 34.59 -16.01 -8.13
CA SER A 764 35.19 -17.16 -8.81
C SER A 764 36.01 -16.76 -10.05
N ASN A 765 35.77 -15.58 -10.62
CA ASN A 765 36.50 -15.08 -11.78
C ASN A 765 37.90 -14.53 -11.43
N TYR A 766 38.16 -14.30 -10.14
CA TYR A 766 39.38 -13.65 -9.65
C TYR A 766 40.29 -14.62 -8.89
N PRO A 767 41.62 -14.41 -8.89
CA PRO A 767 42.58 -15.25 -8.17
C PRO A 767 42.63 -14.95 -6.66
N PHE A 768 41.46 -14.72 -6.05
CA PHE A 768 41.33 -14.34 -4.65
C PHE A 768 40.19 -15.11 -3.97
N SER A 769 40.29 -15.32 -2.66
CA SER A 769 39.25 -15.93 -1.82
C SER A 769 39.08 -15.14 -0.53
N GLY A 770 37.85 -15.05 -0.02
CA GLY A 770 37.47 -14.37 1.23
C GLY A 770 36.02 -13.90 1.18
N GLN A 771 35.57 -13.20 2.22
CA GLN A 771 34.20 -12.70 2.38
C GLN A 771 34.09 -11.18 2.16
N GLN A 772 35.17 -10.44 2.44
CA GLN A 772 35.21 -8.98 2.29
C GLN A 772 35.61 -8.61 0.86
N ALA A 773 34.79 -9.02 -0.12
CA ALA A 773 34.93 -8.64 -1.51
C ALA A 773 33.62 -8.03 -2.01
N CYS A 774 33.69 -6.82 -2.55
CA CYS A 774 32.51 -6.15 -3.10
C CYS A 774 32.78 -5.51 -4.45
N THR A 775 31.70 -5.36 -5.22
CA THR A 775 31.69 -4.63 -6.48
C THR A 775 30.65 -3.52 -6.41
N VAL A 776 31.04 -2.37 -6.95
CA VAL A 776 30.26 -1.13 -6.97
C VAL A 776 29.95 -0.81 -8.42
N PHE A 777 28.69 -0.91 -8.80
CA PHE A 777 28.17 -0.64 -10.14
C PHE A 777 27.53 0.74 -10.20
N VAL A 778 28.03 1.58 -11.09
CA VAL A 778 27.62 2.97 -11.28
C VAL A 778 27.07 3.14 -12.71
N PRO A 779 25.74 3.27 -12.90
CA PRO A 779 25.15 3.72 -14.16
C PRO A 779 25.65 5.13 -14.52
N VAL A 780 26.26 5.27 -15.70
CA VAL A 780 26.54 6.58 -16.30
C VAL A 780 25.33 7.05 -17.11
N ASP A 781 24.69 6.11 -17.81
CA ASP A 781 23.44 6.30 -18.52
C ASP A 781 22.28 5.63 -17.78
N PRO A 782 21.01 6.01 -17.99
CA PRO A 782 19.86 5.33 -17.41
C PRO A 782 19.83 3.83 -17.73
N VAL A 783 19.65 3.00 -16.70
CA VAL A 783 19.59 1.53 -16.84
C VAL A 783 18.23 1.03 -16.36
N PRO A 784 17.28 0.75 -17.28
CA PRO A 784 15.97 0.21 -16.93
C PRO A 784 16.06 -1.22 -16.40
N LEU A 785 14.99 -1.67 -15.74
CA LEU A 785 14.86 -3.03 -15.18
C LEU A 785 15.18 -4.14 -16.18
N GLU A 786 14.89 -3.89 -17.46
CA GLU A 786 15.12 -4.86 -18.54
C GLU A 786 16.60 -5.11 -18.81
N THR A 787 17.52 -4.21 -18.44
CA THR A 787 18.96 -4.31 -18.75
C THR A 787 19.87 -4.26 -17.52
N THR A 788 19.27 -4.05 -16.34
CA THR A 788 19.97 -3.92 -15.06
C THR A 788 20.53 -5.27 -14.56
N PRO A 789 21.59 -5.26 -13.73
CA PRO A 789 22.04 -6.46 -13.03
C PRO A 789 20.97 -7.01 -12.07
N LYS A 790 20.80 -8.33 -12.09
CA LYS A 790 19.90 -9.10 -11.21
C LYS A 790 20.73 -9.84 -10.16
N PHE A 791 20.26 -9.87 -8.92
CA PHE A 791 20.98 -10.47 -7.79
C PHE A 791 20.10 -11.46 -7.03
N VAL A 792 20.65 -12.61 -6.65
CA VAL A 792 20.00 -13.58 -5.77
C VAL A 792 20.30 -13.19 -4.32
N LEU A 793 19.31 -12.59 -3.64
CA LEU A 793 19.49 -12.06 -2.29
C LEU A 793 19.85 -13.16 -1.29
N GLY A 794 20.86 -12.88 -0.45
CA GLY A 794 21.34 -13.79 0.59
C GLY A 794 22.19 -14.96 0.07
N SER A 795 22.44 -15.05 -1.24
CA SER A 795 23.22 -16.17 -1.82
C SER A 795 24.68 -16.20 -1.39
N HIS A 796 25.27 -15.06 -1.02
CA HIS A 796 26.59 -14.99 -0.41
C HIS A 796 26.69 -15.74 0.93
N LEU A 797 25.56 -15.93 1.62
CA LEU A 797 25.47 -16.64 2.90
C LEU A 797 25.25 -18.16 2.75
N TRP A 798 25.11 -18.68 1.53
CA TRP A 798 24.86 -20.11 1.30
C TRP A 798 26.04 -21.01 1.68
N GLY A 799 27.22 -20.44 1.97
CA GLY A 799 28.41 -21.19 2.38
C GLY A 799 29.01 -22.06 1.28
N LYS A 800 28.59 -21.85 0.03
CA LYS A 800 29.07 -22.54 -1.16
C LYS A 800 29.93 -21.62 -2.00
N SER A 801 30.84 -22.21 -2.76
CA SER A 801 31.64 -21.52 -3.78
C SER A 801 31.29 -22.11 -5.13
N TYR A 802 31.18 -21.27 -6.16
CA TYR A 802 30.75 -21.71 -7.48
C TYR A 802 31.85 -21.62 -8.54
N TYR A 803 31.76 -22.46 -9.57
CA TYR A 803 32.57 -22.31 -10.78
C TYR A 803 32.07 -21.11 -11.62
N PRO A 804 32.96 -20.44 -12.38
CA PRO A 804 32.54 -19.47 -13.38
C PRO A 804 31.50 -20.06 -14.32
N SER A 805 30.46 -19.28 -14.63
CA SER A 805 29.40 -19.69 -15.54
C SER A 805 29.56 -19.00 -16.89
N SER A 806 29.35 -19.75 -17.97
CA SER A 806 29.45 -19.26 -19.34
C SER A 806 28.24 -19.70 -20.15
N PHE A 807 27.91 -18.93 -21.20
CA PHE A 807 26.91 -19.35 -22.19
C PHE A 807 27.37 -20.53 -23.06
N ASP A 808 28.66 -20.86 -23.05
CA ASP A 808 29.19 -22.06 -23.67
C ASP A 808 28.99 -23.25 -22.69
N PRO A 809 28.10 -24.21 -23.02
CA PRO A 809 27.85 -25.39 -22.19
C PRO A 809 29.12 -26.25 -22.00
N ASP A 810 30.08 -26.11 -22.91
CA ASP A 810 31.35 -26.83 -22.94
C ASP A 810 32.52 -26.07 -22.30
N TYR A 811 32.28 -24.85 -21.79
CA TYR A 811 33.31 -24.02 -21.15
C TYR A 811 34.06 -24.73 -20.01
N MET A 812 33.41 -25.72 -19.38
CA MET A 812 33.97 -26.56 -18.32
C MET A 812 33.77 -28.06 -18.58
N THR A 813 33.58 -28.52 -19.83
CA THR A 813 33.44 -29.96 -20.15
C THR A 813 34.77 -30.70 -20.32
N SER A 814 35.92 -30.02 -20.23
CA SER A 814 37.22 -30.67 -20.10
C SER A 814 37.43 -31.22 -18.67
N GLY A 815 36.75 -32.32 -18.36
CA GLY A 815 37.15 -33.47 -17.52
C GLY A 815 37.92 -33.38 -16.19
N GLU A 816 38.62 -32.31 -15.82
CA GLU A 816 39.69 -32.40 -14.81
C GLU A 816 39.58 -31.47 -13.59
N ILE A 817 38.54 -30.64 -13.49
CA ILE A 817 38.40 -29.76 -12.32
C ILE A 817 36.99 -29.88 -11.74
N ARG A 818 36.77 -31.01 -11.07
CA ARG A 818 35.72 -31.14 -10.06
C ARG A 818 36.41 -31.38 -8.73
N THR A 819 36.64 -30.32 -7.99
CA THR A 819 37.08 -30.41 -6.59
C THR A 819 35.85 -30.54 -5.71
N SER A 820 35.99 -31.14 -4.53
CA SER A 820 34.90 -31.16 -3.53
C SER A 820 34.56 -29.78 -2.95
N GLU A 821 35.28 -28.73 -3.35
CA GLU A 821 35.24 -27.39 -2.75
C GLU A 821 34.43 -26.37 -3.56
N CYS A 822 34.08 -26.65 -4.82
CA CYS A 822 33.27 -25.75 -5.66
C CYS A 822 32.18 -26.53 -6.39
N GLU A 823 31.01 -25.90 -6.56
CA GLU A 823 29.83 -26.50 -7.21
C GLU A 823 29.45 -25.73 -8.49
N ARG A 824 28.61 -26.32 -9.33
CA ARG A 824 27.98 -25.57 -10.43
C ARG A 824 26.92 -24.63 -9.85
N VAL A 825 26.80 -23.43 -10.41
CA VAL A 825 25.70 -22.53 -10.06
C VAL A 825 24.38 -23.25 -10.32
N PRO A 826 23.47 -23.33 -9.34
CA PRO A 826 22.18 -23.96 -9.55
C PRO A 826 21.37 -23.19 -10.58
N ASP A 827 20.44 -23.86 -11.26
CA ASP A 827 19.53 -23.19 -12.20
C ASP A 827 18.55 -22.33 -11.41
N ILE A 828 18.92 -21.06 -11.17
CA ILE A 828 18.17 -20.10 -10.37
C ILE A 828 16.74 -19.95 -10.88
N ARG A 829 16.51 -20.08 -12.19
CA ARG A 829 15.17 -20.02 -12.79
C ARG A 829 14.24 -21.17 -12.37
N LYS A 830 14.80 -22.28 -11.87
CA LYS A 830 14.05 -23.44 -11.39
C LYS A 830 13.95 -23.49 -9.87
N MET A 831 14.64 -22.59 -9.15
CA MET A 831 14.56 -22.49 -7.70
C MET A 831 13.35 -21.64 -7.31
N LYS A 832 12.36 -22.26 -6.65
CA LYS A 832 11.15 -21.55 -6.20
C LYS A 832 11.42 -20.54 -5.07
N ASP A 833 12.47 -20.79 -4.29
CA ASP A 833 12.81 -19.99 -3.11
C ASP A 833 13.90 -18.93 -3.39
N ALA A 834 14.42 -18.86 -4.62
CA ALA A 834 15.44 -17.88 -4.98
C ALA A 834 14.82 -16.47 -5.08
N MET A 835 15.14 -15.62 -4.10
CA MET A 835 14.74 -14.21 -4.12
C MET A 835 15.65 -13.42 -5.05
N VAL A 836 15.22 -13.18 -6.29
CA VAL A 836 15.95 -12.34 -7.25
C VAL A 836 15.46 -10.90 -7.15
N THR A 837 16.39 -9.96 -7.00
CA THR A 837 16.10 -8.51 -7.03
C THR A 837 16.80 -7.82 -8.18
N GLU A 838 16.26 -6.67 -8.56
CA GLU A 838 16.78 -5.76 -9.58
C GLU A 838 16.24 -4.35 -9.33
N TRP A 839 16.93 -3.33 -9.84
CA TRP A 839 16.56 -1.93 -9.64
C TRP A 839 16.54 -1.19 -10.97
N ASN A 840 15.54 -0.30 -11.15
CA ASN A 840 15.60 0.73 -12.18
C ASN A 840 16.62 1.77 -11.70
N LEU A 841 17.66 2.04 -12.50
CA LEU A 841 18.78 2.87 -12.06
C LEU A 841 18.86 4.16 -12.88
N SER A 842 18.92 5.28 -12.18
CA SER A 842 19.21 6.60 -12.74
C SER A 842 20.72 6.89 -12.66
N PRO A 843 21.28 7.72 -13.55
CA PRO A 843 22.65 8.20 -13.42
C PRO A 843 22.91 8.79 -12.03
N GLY A 844 23.98 8.36 -11.37
CA GLY A 844 24.34 8.79 -10.01
C GLY A 844 23.88 7.84 -8.89
N ASP A 845 22.94 6.93 -9.16
CA ASP A 845 22.68 5.79 -8.29
C ASP A 845 23.90 4.86 -8.23
N VAL A 846 24.03 4.09 -7.16
CA VAL A 846 25.10 3.10 -7.02
C VAL A 846 24.56 1.80 -6.47
N VAL A 847 24.86 0.68 -7.15
CA VAL A 847 24.57 -0.67 -6.67
C VAL A 847 25.85 -1.27 -6.09
N ILE A 848 25.82 -1.64 -4.82
CA ILE A 848 26.96 -2.26 -4.12
C ILE A 848 26.58 -3.69 -3.76
N TYR A 849 27.36 -4.67 -4.19
CA TYR A 849 27.09 -6.08 -3.92
C TYR A 849 28.34 -6.86 -3.54
N ASN A 850 28.15 -7.89 -2.72
CA ASN A 850 29.19 -8.85 -2.34
C ASN A 850 29.48 -9.75 -3.54
N GLN A 851 30.76 -10.01 -3.83
CA GLN A 851 31.15 -10.81 -4.99
C GLN A 851 30.77 -12.30 -4.90
N ARG A 852 30.38 -12.76 -3.70
CA ARG A 852 29.80 -14.08 -3.48
C ARG A 852 28.30 -14.14 -3.74
N THR A 853 27.65 -12.99 -3.91
CA THR A 853 26.24 -12.92 -4.30
C THR A 853 26.12 -13.34 -5.76
N LEU A 854 25.28 -14.33 -6.04
CA LEU A 854 24.99 -14.76 -7.40
C LEU A 854 24.30 -13.63 -8.16
N MET A 855 24.89 -13.26 -9.30
CA MET A 855 24.36 -12.19 -10.14
C MET A 855 24.30 -12.60 -11.61
N ALA A 856 23.38 -12.00 -12.34
CA ALA A 856 23.28 -12.12 -13.78
C ALA A 856 23.02 -10.73 -14.37
N CYS A 857 23.55 -10.46 -15.56
CA CYS A 857 23.27 -9.20 -16.25
C CYS A 857 22.61 -9.49 -17.59
N ASN A 858 21.53 -8.77 -17.88
CA ASN A 858 20.94 -8.78 -19.22
C ASN A 858 21.87 -8.08 -20.22
N GLY A 859 21.74 -8.46 -21.49
CA GLY A 859 22.12 -7.60 -22.61
C GLY A 859 21.42 -6.23 -22.55
N ASN A 860 21.75 -5.35 -23.48
CA ASN A 860 21.07 -4.06 -23.56
C ASN A 860 19.90 -4.11 -24.55
N ALA A 861 18.70 -4.26 -23.99
CA ALA A 861 17.43 -4.31 -24.72
C ALA A 861 16.92 -2.92 -25.17
N THR A 862 17.59 -1.84 -24.77
CA THR A 862 17.16 -0.48 -25.12
C THR A 862 17.58 -0.09 -26.53
N GLY A 863 17.06 1.04 -27.03
CA GLY A 863 17.43 1.61 -28.33
C GLY A 863 18.70 2.46 -28.33
N HIS A 864 19.43 2.58 -27.21
CA HIS A 864 20.63 3.41 -27.08
C HIS A 864 21.77 2.64 -26.40
N LYS A 865 23.00 3.11 -26.55
CA LYS A 865 24.15 2.51 -25.84
C LYS A 865 24.05 2.81 -24.34
N GLN A 866 24.48 1.87 -23.51
CA GLN A 866 24.54 2.04 -22.06
C GLN A 866 25.98 1.94 -21.57
N ARG A 867 26.46 2.99 -20.91
CA ARG A 867 27.78 3.05 -20.26
C ARG A 867 27.62 2.85 -18.75
N CYS A 868 28.52 2.08 -18.17
CA CYS A 868 28.57 1.84 -16.73
C CYS A 868 30.03 1.89 -16.25
N PHE A 869 30.24 2.54 -15.13
CA PHE A 869 31.50 2.55 -14.40
C PHE A 869 31.40 1.55 -13.25
N VAL A 870 32.36 0.63 -13.12
CA VAL A 870 32.28 -0.39 -12.07
C VAL A 870 33.64 -0.53 -11.39
N THR A 871 33.66 -0.63 -10.06
CA THR A 871 34.89 -0.81 -9.29
C THR A 871 34.79 -2.04 -8.39
N THR A 872 35.91 -2.74 -8.22
CA THR A 872 36.02 -3.93 -7.37
C THR A 872 36.99 -3.70 -6.23
N TRP A 873 36.56 -4.06 -5.02
CA TRP A 873 37.23 -3.72 -3.78
C TRP A 873 37.41 -4.93 -2.86
N PHE A 874 38.57 -5.00 -2.21
CA PHE A 874 38.95 -6.08 -1.29
C PHE A 874 39.27 -5.54 0.10
N GLY A 875 38.74 -6.22 1.11
CA GLY A 875 39.01 -5.99 2.52
C GLY A 875 40.04 -6.96 3.12
N ASP A 876 40.19 -6.88 4.43
CA ASP A 876 41.30 -7.46 5.20
C ASP A 876 41.39 -9.00 5.14
N ASP A 877 40.27 -9.70 4.92
CA ASP A 877 40.21 -11.17 4.91
C ASP A 877 40.60 -11.81 3.57
N ILE A 878 40.80 -11.00 2.52
CA ILE A 878 41.04 -11.48 1.17
C ILE A 878 42.45 -12.05 1.02
N ARG A 879 42.55 -13.23 0.40
CA ARG A 879 43.82 -13.95 0.19
C ARG A 879 43.98 -14.37 -1.27
N PHE A 880 45.18 -14.21 -1.81
CA PHE A 880 45.54 -14.70 -3.13
C PHE A 880 45.52 -16.23 -3.16
N VAL A 881 44.82 -16.81 -4.13
CA VAL A 881 44.67 -18.26 -4.29
C VAL A 881 44.94 -18.66 -5.73
N ALA A 882 45.43 -19.88 -5.93
CA ALA A 882 45.49 -20.46 -7.27
C ALA A 882 44.08 -20.89 -7.70
N ARG A 883 43.66 -20.44 -8.90
CA ARG A 883 42.46 -20.96 -9.56
C ARG A 883 42.87 -22.05 -10.54
N LEU A 884 42.09 -23.11 -10.61
CA LEU A 884 42.34 -24.21 -11.54
C LEU A 884 41.79 -23.90 -12.95
N TRP A 885 40.97 -22.86 -13.07
CA TRP A 885 40.38 -22.38 -14.32
C TRP A 885 40.95 -21.01 -14.71
N PRO A 886 40.76 -20.56 -15.96
CA PRO A 886 41.16 -19.22 -16.40
C PRO A 886 40.52 -18.11 -15.55
N ILE A 887 41.31 -17.10 -15.19
CA ILE A 887 40.85 -15.91 -14.46
C ILE A 887 40.63 -14.73 -15.40
N CYS A 888 39.69 -13.84 -15.06
CA CYS A 888 39.40 -12.65 -15.83
C CYS A 888 39.05 -11.46 -14.91
N PRO A 889 39.77 -10.32 -14.98
CA PRO A 889 40.92 -10.08 -15.85
C PRO A 889 42.16 -10.86 -15.35
N SER A 890 43.15 -11.06 -16.23
CA SER A 890 44.40 -11.76 -15.90
C SER A 890 45.36 -10.85 -15.10
N ILE A 891 44.90 -10.35 -13.96
CA ILE A 891 45.63 -9.44 -13.06
C ILE A 891 45.87 -10.16 -11.73
N THR A 892 47.11 -10.63 -11.54
CA THR A 892 47.54 -11.36 -10.34
C THR A 892 48.52 -10.56 -9.47
N GLY A 893 49.21 -9.57 -10.05
CA GLY A 893 50.32 -8.88 -9.39
C GLY A 893 51.52 -9.80 -9.07
N LYS A 894 52.42 -9.31 -8.21
CA LYS A 894 53.59 -10.03 -7.69
C LYS A 894 53.28 -10.71 -6.34
N LEU A 895 52.17 -11.46 -6.27
CA LEU A 895 51.69 -12.08 -5.03
C LEU A 895 52.01 -13.58 -4.95
N LYS A 896 52.24 -14.09 -3.73
CA LYS A 896 52.33 -15.52 -3.41
C LYS A 896 51.00 -16.02 -2.84
N ILE A 897 50.74 -17.32 -2.94
CA ILE A 897 49.52 -17.93 -2.36
C ILE A 897 49.44 -17.59 -0.87
N GLY A 898 48.27 -17.10 -0.44
CA GLY A 898 48.02 -16.63 0.91
C GLY A 898 48.41 -15.17 1.18
N ASP A 899 49.02 -14.47 0.22
CA ASP A 899 49.27 -13.03 0.38
C ASP A 899 47.95 -12.23 0.30
N HIS A 900 47.87 -11.16 1.08
CA HIS A 900 46.84 -10.14 0.92
C HIS A 900 47.20 -9.22 -0.27
N PRO A 901 46.22 -8.71 -1.05
CA PRO A 901 46.47 -7.84 -2.21
C PRO A 901 47.43 -6.67 -1.95
N SER A 902 47.35 -6.07 -0.76
CA SER A 902 48.20 -4.94 -0.36
C SER A 902 49.70 -5.22 -0.30
N ARG A 903 50.15 -6.48 -0.45
CA ARG A 903 51.59 -6.79 -0.60
C ARG A 903 52.17 -6.38 -1.94
N ASP A 904 51.33 -6.11 -2.94
CA ASP A 904 51.72 -5.50 -4.20
C ASP A 904 50.95 -4.18 -4.43
N PRO A 905 51.27 -3.12 -3.66
CA PRO A 905 50.53 -1.87 -3.69
C PRO A 905 50.65 -1.12 -5.02
N GLU A 906 51.67 -1.44 -5.84
CA GLU A 906 51.79 -0.91 -7.21
C GLU A 906 50.65 -1.43 -8.09
N THR A 907 50.22 -2.68 -7.90
CA THR A 907 49.13 -3.31 -8.66
C THR A 907 47.79 -3.10 -7.96
N PHE A 908 47.74 -3.27 -6.64
CA PHE A 908 46.54 -3.24 -5.81
C PHE A 908 46.68 -2.19 -4.70
N PRO A 909 46.39 -0.92 -4.99
CA PRO A 909 46.62 0.17 -4.06
C PRO A 909 45.61 0.15 -2.91
N ILE A 910 46.08 0.43 -1.69
CA ILE A 910 45.22 0.69 -0.53
C ILE A 910 44.62 2.09 -0.70
N VAL A 911 43.29 2.18 -0.69
CA VAL A 911 42.54 3.43 -0.87
C VAL A 911 41.91 3.92 0.44
N TYR A 912 41.57 3.00 1.36
CA TYR A 912 41.06 3.33 2.70
C TYR A 912 41.88 2.66 3.81
N PRO A 913 42.19 3.34 4.94
CA PRO A 913 41.91 4.75 5.21
C PRO A 913 42.68 5.65 4.24
N GLU A 914 42.18 6.87 4.00
CA GLU A 914 42.86 7.85 3.14
C GLU A 914 44.33 7.94 3.55
N GLN A 915 45.23 7.71 2.60
CA GLN A 915 46.65 7.89 2.84
C GLN A 915 46.84 9.38 3.13
N VAL A 916 47.07 9.73 4.41
CA VAL A 916 47.47 11.08 4.80
C VAL A 916 48.64 11.45 3.90
N ALA A 917 48.45 12.47 3.06
CA ALA A 917 49.50 12.97 2.19
C ALA A 917 50.76 13.20 3.04
N ALA A 918 51.80 12.41 2.79
CA ALA A 918 53.13 12.59 3.37
C ALA A 918 53.86 13.71 2.64
#